data_AF-A0A3D2IMJ7-F1
#
_entry.id   AF-A0A3D2IMJ7-F1
#
_cell.length_a   1.000
_cell.length_b   1.000
_cell.length_c   1.000
_cell.angle_alpha   90.00
_cell.angle_beta   90.00
_cell.angle_gamma   90.00
#
_symmetry.space_group_name_H-M   'P 1'
#
loop_
_entity.id
_entity.type
_entity.pdbx_description
1 polymer ?
#
loop_
_entity_poly.entity_id
_entity_poly.type
_entity_poly.pdbx_seq_one_letter_code
_entity_poly.pdbx_strand_id
1 'polypeptide(L)'
;MRRRQVRRRLFLLILIAVILIVIAVYLIIRYTPTSKRMAYEDYFGTMKDNEAAIMLQDQLLTDQRAFVSEAGAVYLPYTLVREALNERFFWDEEQSQLLFTTATQTFEIPAGSASYRVIDGTLPDDPSQEASFSEKILLQGTGGEKNADSDASSGADSDGAEASGAENGSESADRLEEADAALYLSLSFLSQFTDIASVYNPDSRHVFIRTQWGSVLTANARKEAAVRYQGGIKSPIVADLFQGDQVCVLAQETNWMKVQTRDGIIGWVKSNRMEEPETTELKNEGFTPIEYPSISMDGKVALVWHMVSNQEDNKNLAAATEGMTGINVISPTWFSLADNEGNVDSRGSTAYVEEAHNMGLQVWGLVDDFSADMDNSVMLASTRARRNCINQLIGYAKTLNLDGINIDFEHIDPGDRYTYTEFIREISISCRMNSLVLSVDTYPPYEFNAYLNRPEIAAVCDYLINMGYDEHYVGSETAGSVASIGYEEGAITNLLLMGVPANKLVSAIPFYTRIWYTSQDGDGNIYINSEELSMRAVNGTLKSWNLTPSWDPVTAQNYIGWYTDEGVLCEIWIEDADSLRRKSLLVSANGLAGCAIWALGFQDNSVWNVISDTLALPREEAVTLNEQLKAQDKQEMARSIEAQSSTESETALLPAG
;
A
#
# COMPACT_ATOMS: atom_id res chain seq x y z
N MET A 1 86.24 -8.72 44.82
CA MET A 1 85.00 -9.31 44.24
C MET A 1 83.70 -8.64 44.71
N ARG A 2 83.53 -8.20 45.97
CA ARG A 2 82.28 -7.58 46.49
C ARG A 2 81.74 -6.35 45.73
N ARG A 3 82.58 -5.39 45.30
CA ARG A 3 82.13 -4.17 44.58
C ARG A 3 81.49 -4.44 43.20
N ARG A 4 81.91 -5.51 42.50
CA ARG A 4 81.36 -5.92 41.19
C ARG A 4 79.97 -6.58 41.34
N GLN A 5 79.77 -7.36 42.41
CA GLN A 5 78.46 -7.95 42.74
C GLN A 5 77.43 -6.90 43.18
N VAL A 6 77.85 -5.88 43.95
CA VAL A 6 76.95 -4.78 44.35
C VAL A 6 76.52 -3.93 43.14
N ARG A 7 77.43 -3.60 42.22
CA ARG A 7 77.09 -2.88 40.97
C ARG A 7 76.17 -3.70 40.05
N ARG A 8 76.37 -5.02 39.94
CA ARG A 8 75.47 -5.90 39.18
C ARG A 8 74.08 -5.99 39.80
N ARG A 9 73.98 -6.08 41.14
CA ARG A 9 72.68 -6.07 41.85
C ARG A 9 71.96 -4.71 41.73
N LEU A 10 72.70 -3.61 41.82
CA LEU A 10 72.14 -2.26 41.64
C LEU A 10 71.65 -2.04 40.20
N PHE A 11 72.42 -2.48 39.20
CA PHE A 11 72.02 -2.43 37.79
C PHE A 11 70.78 -3.29 37.51
N LEU A 12 70.71 -4.49 38.10
CA LEU A 12 69.54 -5.38 37.98
C LEU A 12 68.29 -4.75 38.63
N LEU A 13 68.43 -4.10 39.79
CA LEU A 13 67.33 -3.40 40.46
C LEU A 13 66.83 -2.20 39.65
N ILE A 14 67.74 -1.43 39.03
CA ILE A 14 67.37 -0.32 38.13
C ILE A 14 66.66 -0.85 36.89
N LEU A 15 67.14 -1.95 36.29
CA LEU A 15 66.51 -2.57 35.12
C LEU A 15 65.09 -3.07 35.46
N ILE A 16 64.90 -3.72 36.61
CA ILE A 16 63.57 -4.15 37.09
C ILE A 16 62.67 -2.94 37.33
N ALA A 17 63.17 -1.85 37.93
CA ALA A 17 62.39 -0.64 38.14
C ALA A 17 61.94 0.02 36.81
N VAL A 18 62.83 0.06 35.80
CA VAL A 18 62.49 0.55 34.46
C VAL A 18 61.45 -0.34 33.80
N ILE A 19 61.57 -1.66 33.89
CA ILE A 19 60.57 -2.60 33.36
C ILE A 19 59.23 -2.41 34.05
N LEU A 20 59.20 -2.25 35.38
CA LEU A 20 57.97 -1.99 36.13
C LEU A 20 57.34 -0.65 35.75
N ILE A 21 58.13 0.39 35.50
CA ILE A 21 57.64 1.69 35.00
C ILE A 21 57.07 1.52 33.59
N VAL A 22 57.75 0.82 32.69
CA VAL A 22 57.26 0.58 31.32
C VAL A 22 55.97 -0.24 31.34
N ILE A 23 55.89 -1.28 32.19
CA ILE A 23 54.66 -2.05 32.38
C ILE A 23 53.57 -1.18 32.99
N ALA A 24 53.86 -0.36 34.00
CA ALA A 24 52.89 0.54 34.61
C ALA A 24 52.37 1.58 33.60
N VAL A 25 53.26 2.20 32.82
CA VAL A 25 52.91 3.14 31.74
C VAL A 25 52.10 2.43 30.66
N TYR A 26 52.49 1.22 30.26
CA TYR A 26 51.74 0.41 29.30
C TYR A 26 50.34 0.06 29.82
N LEU A 27 50.21 -0.34 31.10
CA LEU A 27 48.93 -0.64 31.72
C LEU A 27 48.06 0.62 31.85
N ILE A 28 48.64 1.76 32.24
CA ILE A 28 47.95 3.06 32.26
C ILE A 28 47.44 3.39 30.86
N ILE A 29 48.28 3.35 29.84
CA ILE A 29 47.88 3.63 28.45
C ILE A 29 46.82 2.63 27.99
N ARG A 30 46.93 1.34 28.32
CA ARG A 30 45.99 0.31 27.89
C ARG A 30 44.61 0.47 28.52
N TYR A 31 44.53 0.82 29.80
CA TYR A 31 43.27 0.87 30.55
C TYR A 31 42.68 2.29 30.72
N THR A 32 43.41 3.35 30.39
CA THR A 32 42.88 4.73 30.42
C THR A 32 41.95 4.96 29.23
N PRO A 33 40.68 5.33 29.43
CA PRO A 33 39.77 5.68 28.34
C PRO A 33 40.27 6.88 27.54
N THR A 34 40.04 6.89 26.23
CA THR A 34 40.30 8.08 25.40
C THR A 34 39.25 9.14 25.70
N SER A 35 39.69 10.40 25.76
CA SER A 35 38.86 11.61 25.75
C SER A 35 38.75 12.22 24.34
N LYS A 36 39.31 11.57 23.32
CA LYS A 36 39.18 12.02 21.92
C LYS A 36 37.71 12.04 21.54
N ARG A 37 37.22 13.21 21.14
CA ARG A 37 35.89 13.38 20.52
C ARG A 37 35.99 13.15 19.02
N MET A 38 34.97 12.49 18.48
CA MET A 38 34.74 12.37 17.04
C MET A 38 34.18 13.70 16.54
N ALA A 39 34.64 14.18 15.38
CA ALA A 39 33.99 15.34 14.75
C ALA A 39 32.61 14.91 14.24
N TYR A 40 31.60 15.77 14.30
CA TYR A 40 30.28 15.43 13.78
C TYR A 40 30.31 15.12 12.29
N GLU A 41 31.18 15.78 11.52
CA GLU A 41 31.44 15.48 10.10
C GLU A 41 31.98 14.05 9.88
N ASP A 42 32.76 13.50 10.82
CA ASP A 42 33.25 12.11 10.74
C ASP A 42 32.10 11.10 10.96
N TYR A 43 31.05 11.50 11.68
CA TYR A 43 29.91 10.65 12.02
C TYR A 43 28.76 10.77 11.00
N PHE A 44 28.33 12.01 10.73
CA PHE A 44 27.19 12.34 9.88
C PHE A 44 27.56 12.58 8.41
N GLY A 45 28.86 12.76 8.12
CA GLY A 45 29.37 13.21 6.83
C GLY A 45 29.47 14.74 6.74
N THR A 46 30.21 15.21 5.74
CA THR A 46 30.33 16.64 5.42
C THR A 46 29.00 17.18 4.88
N MET A 47 28.68 18.43 5.22
CA MET A 47 27.42 19.11 4.90
C MET A 47 27.70 20.56 4.49
N LYS A 48 26.97 21.10 3.50
CA LYS A 48 26.97 22.56 3.18
C LYS A 48 26.33 23.35 4.30
N ASP A 49 26.53 24.66 4.43
CA ASP A 49 26.11 25.48 5.59
C ASP A 49 24.60 25.42 5.93
N ASN A 50 23.74 25.20 4.95
CA ASN A 50 22.29 25.10 5.07
C ASN A 50 21.76 23.65 5.16
N GLU A 51 22.63 22.64 5.28
CA GLU A 51 22.23 21.23 5.34
C GLU A 51 22.20 20.68 6.77
N ALA A 52 21.39 19.65 6.99
CA ALA A 52 21.46 18.81 8.17
C ALA A 52 21.39 17.33 7.78
N ALA A 53 22.12 16.49 8.50
CA ALA A 53 22.04 15.05 8.33
C ALA A 53 20.70 14.52 8.85
N ILE A 54 20.17 13.49 8.19
CA ILE A 54 18.88 12.90 8.56
C ILE A 54 19.13 11.52 9.18
N MET A 55 18.75 11.37 10.45
CA MET A 55 18.68 10.08 11.15
C MET A 55 17.22 9.65 11.18
N LEU A 56 16.81 8.74 10.30
CA LEU A 56 15.47 8.17 10.27
C LEU A 56 15.48 6.84 11.04
N GLN A 57 14.71 6.74 12.11
CA GLN A 57 14.74 5.57 13.00
C GLN A 57 16.17 5.28 13.48
N ASP A 58 16.77 4.18 13.09
CA ASP A 58 18.15 3.81 13.39
C ASP A 58 19.09 3.91 12.19
N GLN A 59 18.62 4.52 11.10
CA GLN A 59 19.34 4.67 9.84
C GLN A 59 19.76 6.12 9.59
N LEU A 60 21.06 6.33 9.42
CA LEU A 60 21.60 7.57 8.87
C LEU A 60 21.42 7.57 7.35
N LEU A 61 20.67 8.53 6.81
CA LEU A 61 20.54 8.72 5.37
C LEU A 61 21.77 9.47 4.85
N THR A 62 22.52 8.86 3.94
CA THR A 62 23.79 9.41 3.43
C THR A 62 23.63 10.11 2.08
N ASP A 63 22.58 9.77 1.34
CA ASP A 63 22.21 10.28 0.02
C ASP A 63 21.21 11.44 0.09
N GLN A 64 20.64 11.71 1.26
CA GLN A 64 19.67 12.77 1.47
C GLN A 64 20.07 13.68 2.64
N ARG A 65 19.74 14.96 2.52
CA ARG A 65 20.01 16.01 3.51
C ARG A 65 18.76 16.82 3.73
N ALA A 66 18.52 17.19 4.99
CA ALA A 66 17.50 18.18 5.32
C ALA A 66 18.05 19.56 4.98
N PHE A 67 17.17 20.47 4.57
CA PHE A 67 17.50 21.88 4.41
C PHE A 67 17.15 22.63 5.69
N VAL A 68 18.02 23.53 6.12
CA VAL A 68 17.82 24.39 7.29
C VAL A 68 17.89 25.84 6.83
N SER A 69 16.77 26.55 6.98
CA SER A 69 16.70 27.98 6.66
C SER A 69 17.57 28.82 7.60
N GLU A 70 17.87 30.06 7.21
CA GLU A 70 18.56 31.02 8.08
C GLU A 70 17.82 31.27 9.41
N ALA A 71 16.48 31.13 9.41
CA ALA A 71 15.64 31.25 10.60
C ALA A 71 15.65 29.99 11.49
N GLY A 72 16.36 28.92 11.10
CA GLY A 72 16.46 27.66 11.82
C GLY A 72 15.33 26.66 11.54
N ALA A 73 14.38 27.00 10.67
CA ALA A 73 13.34 26.07 10.21
C ALA A 73 13.95 24.91 9.40
N VAL A 74 13.50 23.68 9.68
CA VAL A 74 14.01 22.45 9.06
C VAL A 74 13.02 21.93 8.03
N TYR A 75 13.53 21.54 6.87
CA TYR A 75 12.75 21.01 5.77
C TYR A 75 13.33 19.68 5.29
N LEU A 76 12.45 18.74 4.97
CA LEU A 76 12.82 17.41 4.48
C LEU A 76 12.63 17.31 2.97
N PRO A 77 13.50 16.57 2.25
CA PRO A 77 13.29 16.27 0.84
C PRO A 77 11.92 15.62 0.61
N TYR A 78 11.17 16.08 -0.39
CA TYR A 78 9.85 15.55 -0.71
C TYR A 78 9.86 14.03 -0.97
N THR A 79 10.92 13.51 -1.61
CA THR A 79 11.10 12.08 -1.86
C THR A 79 11.10 11.28 -0.55
N LEU A 80 11.83 11.75 0.47
CA LEU A 80 11.83 11.15 1.80
C LEU A 80 10.44 11.17 2.42
N VAL A 81 9.75 12.32 2.32
CA VAL A 81 8.40 12.45 2.88
C VAL A 81 7.49 11.42 2.26
N ARG A 82 7.40 11.40 0.92
CA ARG A 82 6.49 10.52 0.19
C ARG A 82 6.78 9.03 0.44
N GLU A 83 8.06 8.66 0.50
CA GLU A 83 8.45 7.24 0.52
C GLU A 83 8.56 6.64 1.93
N ALA A 84 8.79 7.46 2.96
CA ALA A 84 9.08 6.96 4.31
C ALA A 84 8.22 7.56 5.42
N LEU A 85 7.58 8.72 5.20
CA LEU A 85 6.87 9.43 6.25
C LEU A 85 5.37 9.47 6.02
N ASN A 86 4.95 9.98 4.86
CA ASN A 86 3.56 10.20 4.53
C ASN A 86 3.37 10.35 3.01
N GLU A 87 2.80 9.32 2.39
CA GLU A 87 2.51 9.27 0.95
C GLU A 87 1.27 10.09 0.52
N ARG A 88 0.59 10.75 1.45
CA ARG A 88 -0.59 11.60 1.16
C ARG A 88 -0.24 13.01 0.70
N PHE A 89 1.03 13.38 0.82
CA PHE A 89 1.55 14.58 0.17
C PHE A 89 1.81 14.25 -1.29
N PHE A 90 0.93 14.72 -2.16
CA PHE A 90 0.97 14.47 -3.60
C PHE A 90 1.44 15.73 -4.33
N TRP A 91 2.46 15.62 -5.18
CA TRP A 91 2.94 16.74 -5.99
C TRP A 91 2.21 16.80 -7.33
N ASP A 92 1.48 17.90 -7.54
CA ASP A 92 0.90 18.25 -8.83
C ASP A 92 1.91 19.09 -9.62
N GLU A 93 2.59 18.44 -10.56
CA GLU A 93 3.60 19.07 -11.41
C GLU A 93 2.97 20.09 -12.39
N GLU A 94 1.77 19.81 -12.90
CA GLU A 94 1.06 20.68 -13.85
C GLU A 94 0.73 22.03 -13.22
N GLN A 95 0.28 22.02 -11.95
CA GLN A 95 -0.09 23.22 -11.20
C GLN A 95 1.03 23.76 -10.30
N SER A 96 2.17 23.07 -10.22
CA SER A 96 3.29 23.42 -9.34
C SER A 96 2.87 23.62 -7.88
N GLN A 97 2.06 22.71 -7.37
CA GLN A 97 1.54 22.74 -6.00
C GLN A 97 1.49 21.34 -5.38
N LEU A 98 1.52 21.29 -4.05
CA LEU A 98 1.33 20.05 -3.31
C LEU A 98 -0.13 19.92 -2.89
N LEU A 99 -0.74 18.78 -3.20
CA LEU A 99 -2.01 18.35 -2.66
C LEU A 99 -1.77 17.54 -1.39
N PHE A 100 -2.61 17.77 -0.38
CA PHE A 100 -2.65 16.93 0.80
C PHE A 100 -4.09 16.56 1.10
N THR A 101 -4.40 15.27 1.18
CA THR A 101 -5.77 14.79 1.36
C THR A 101 -5.93 14.09 2.72
N THR A 102 -6.83 14.64 3.54
CA THR A 102 -7.21 14.09 4.87
C THR A 102 -8.51 13.29 4.79
N ALA A 103 -8.99 12.79 5.93
CA ALA A 103 -10.30 12.16 6.02
C ALA A 103 -11.46 13.11 5.80
N THR A 104 -11.30 14.42 5.67
CA THR A 104 -12.46 15.30 5.43
C THR A 104 -12.18 16.37 4.42
N GLN A 105 -10.92 16.66 4.10
CA GLN A 105 -10.53 17.83 3.32
C GLN A 105 -9.31 17.56 2.44
N THR A 106 -9.27 18.26 1.30
CA THR A 106 -8.08 18.35 0.44
C THR A 106 -7.52 19.76 0.47
N PHE A 107 -6.22 19.87 0.66
CA PHE A 107 -5.46 21.11 0.74
C PHE A 107 -4.61 21.30 -0.52
N GLU A 108 -4.58 22.51 -1.06
CA GLU A 108 -3.58 22.96 -2.04
C GLU A 108 -2.53 23.81 -1.33
N ILE A 109 -1.27 23.48 -1.53
CA ILE A 109 -0.12 24.18 -0.98
C ILE A 109 0.77 24.62 -2.16
N PRO A 110 0.66 25.87 -2.62
CA PRO A 110 1.50 26.37 -3.70
C PRO A 110 2.98 26.32 -3.34
N ALA A 111 3.84 26.06 -4.33
CA ALA A 111 5.28 26.13 -4.15
C ALA A 111 5.73 27.52 -3.64
N GLY A 112 6.63 27.52 -2.65
CA GLY A 112 7.14 28.74 -2.03
C GLY A 112 6.16 29.40 -1.04
N SER A 113 4.97 28.82 -0.82
CA SER A 113 3.94 29.39 0.04
C SER A 113 4.13 29.03 1.52
N ALA A 114 3.75 29.96 2.40
CA ALA A 114 3.53 29.72 3.83
C ALA A 114 2.06 29.46 4.16
N SER A 115 1.18 29.42 3.15
CA SER A 115 -0.25 29.17 3.32
C SER A 115 -0.74 28.03 2.44
N TYR A 116 -1.89 27.49 2.81
CA TYR A 116 -2.64 26.51 2.05
C TYR A 116 -4.09 26.95 1.83
N ARG A 117 -4.76 26.33 0.87
CA ARG A 117 -6.19 26.51 0.60
C ARG A 117 -6.92 25.17 0.69
N VAL A 118 -8.08 25.13 1.33
CA VAL A 118 -8.98 23.96 1.26
C VAL A 118 -9.80 24.02 -0.03
N ILE A 119 -9.78 22.93 -0.81
CA ILE A 119 -10.47 22.82 -2.10
C ILE A 119 -11.64 21.83 -2.12
N ASP A 120 -11.60 20.82 -1.24
CA ASP A 120 -12.70 19.88 -1.02
C ASP A 120 -12.88 19.65 0.47
N GLY A 121 -14.10 19.31 0.89
CA GLY A 121 -14.43 19.08 2.30
C GLY A 121 -14.91 20.32 3.04
N THR A 122 -16.09 20.25 3.64
CA THR A 122 -16.53 21.24 4.65
C THR A 122 -17.07 20.49 5.87
N LEU A 123 -16.48 20.73 7.05
CA LEU A 123 -17.20 20.45 8.29
C LEU A 123 -18.31 21.52 8.45
N PRO A 124 -19.42 21.22 9.14
CA PRO A 124 -20.52 22.17 9.39
C PRO A 124 -20.10 23.48 10.10
N ASP A 125 -18.87 23.58 10.58
CA ASP A 125 -18.27 24.75 11.24
C ASP A 125 -16.97 25.24 10.58
N ASP A 126 -16.66 24.85 9.33
CA ASP A 126 -15.48 25.37 8.62
C ASP A 126 -15.87 26.44 7.59
N PRO A 127 -15.81 27.74 7.94
CA PRO A 127 -16.11 28.82 7.03
C PRO A 127 -14.91 29.09 6.10
N SER A 128 -14.53 28.12 5.26
CA SER A 128 -13.64 28.31 4.11
C SER A 128 -12.48 29.29 4.34
N GLN A 129 -11.40 28.99 5.09
CA GLN A 129 -10.27 29.92 5.14
C GLN A 129 -8.87 29.31 5.09
N GLU A 130 -8.08 29.95 4.23
CA GLU A 130 -6.63 29.90 4.14
C GLU A 130 -5.99 29.93 5.53
N ALA A 131 -5.15 28.95 5.85
CA ALA A 131 -4.30 29.03 7.03
C ALA A 131 -2.88 29.44 6.61
N SER A 132 -2.24 30.27 7.42
CA SER A 132 -0.87 30.73 7.22
C SER A 132 0.03 30.26 8.36
N PHE A 133 1.21 29.74 8.02
CA PHE A 133 2.29 29.42 8.93
C PHE A 133 3.30 30.57 9.01
N SER A 134 4.07 30.60 10.09
CA SER A 134 5.18 31.56 10.25
C SER A 134 6.34 31.29 9.30
N GLU A 135 6.45 30.07 8.79
CA GLU A 135 7.46 29.62 7.83
C GLU A 135 6.79 29.07 6.58
N LYS A 136 7.54 28.98 5.48
CA LYS A 136 7.05 28.37 4.26
C LYS A 136 6.75 26.90 4.52
N ILE A 137 5.65 26.41 3.96
CA ILE A 137 5.27 24.99 4.04
C ILE A 137 6.09 24.19 3.03
N LEU A 138 6.21 24.73 1.81
CA LEU A 138 6.84 24.07 0.67
C LEU A 138 7.88 24.98 0.04
N LEU A 139 9.10 24.47 -0.11
CA LEU A 139 10.15 25.12 -0.88
C LEU A 139 10.39 24.37 -2.18
N GLN A 140 10.70 25.11 -3.24
CA GLN A 140 11.07 24.55 -4.54
C GLN A 140 12.52 24.95 -4.85
N GLY A 141 13.33 23.94 -5.13
CA GLY A 141 14.71 24.12 -5.58
C GLY A 141 14.76 24.61 -7.02
N THR A 142 15.78 25.40 -7.37
CA THR A 142 16.14 25.58 -8.79
C THR A 142 16.84 24.29 -9.22
N GLY A 143 16.07 23.24 -9.53
CA GLY A 143 16.63 21.99 -10.04
C GLY A 143 17.64 22.32 -11.13
N GLY A 144 18.85 21.76 -11.04
CA GLY A 144 19.95 22.10 -11.93
C GLY A 144 19.55 21.95 -13.39
N GLU A 145 19.11 23.04 -14.01
CA GLU A 145 19.14 23.20 -15.45
C GLU A 145 20.60 23.01 -15.82
N LYS A 146 20.94 21.83 -16.34
CA LYS A 146 22.12 21.69 -17.17
C LYS A 146 21.92 22.72 -18.28
N ASN A 147 22.60 23.85 -18.16
CA ASN A 147 22.81 24.77 -19.26
C ASN A 147 23.18 23.93 -20.48
N ALA A 148 22.23 23.78 -21.40
CA ALA A 148 22.56 23.38 -22.75
C ALA A 148 23.41 24.54 -23.26
N ASP A 149 24.73 24.30 -23.36
CA ASP A 149 25.66 25.22 -24.02
C ASP A 149 25.05 25.62 -25.35
N SER A 150 24.61 26.88 -25.42
CA SER A 150 24.18 27.52 -26.65
C SER A 150 25.44 27.84 -27.47
N ASP A 151 25.93 26.85 -28.19
CA ASP A 151 26.86 27.06 -29.30
C ASP A 151 26.03 27.51 -30.51
N ALA A 152 25.65 28.79 -30.53
CA ALA A 152 25.03 29.43 -31.68
C ALA A 152 25.66 30.80 -31.90
N SER A 153 26.34 30.88 -33.04
CA SER A 153 27.17 31.97 -33.51
C SER A 153 26.46 33.31 -33.58
N SER A 154 27.22 34.34 -33.20
CA SER A 154 27.24 35.70 -33.76
C SER A 154 26.28 36.02 -34.92
N GLY A 155 25.37 36.96 -34.67
CA GLY A 155 24.68 37.73 -35.69
C GLY A 155 24.22 39.06 -35.09
N ALA A 156 24.91 40.13 -35.43
CA ALA A 156 24.57 41.49 -35.05
C ALA A 156 23.28 41.95 -35.76
N ASP A 157 22.42 42.70 -35.07
CA ASP A 157 22.13 44.08 -35.47
C ASP A 157 21.35 44.83 -34.38
N SER A 158 21.74 46.09 -34.24
CA SER A 158 21.21 47.12 -33.37
C SER A 158 19.90 47.70 -33.91
N ASP A 159 18.94 47.99 -33.03
CA ASP A 159 18.29 49.30 -32.98
C ASP A 159 17.49 49.48 -31.69
N GLY A 160 17.60 50.67 -31.11
CA GLY A 160 17.16 50.97 -29.76
C GLY A 160 15.78 51.62 -29.62
N ALA A 161 15.29 51.62 -28.38
CA ALA A 161 14.39 52.64 -27.84
C ALA A 161 14.44 52.59 -26.30
N GLU A 162 14.94 53.66 -25.69
CA GLU A 162 14.84 53.94 -24.25
C GLU A 162 13.41 54.34 -23.86
N ALA A 163 12.90 53.88 -22.71
CA ALA A 163 12.71 54.72 -21.51
C ALA A 163 11.64 54.20 -20.52
N SER A 164 11.94 54.45 -19.24
CA SER A 164 11.13 54.34 -18.01
C SER A 164 10.92 52.92 -17.48
N GLY A 165 11.46 52.51 -16.34
CA GLY A 165 11.78 53.27 -15.12
C GLY A 165 10.66 53.12 -14.11
N ALA A 166 10.43 51.89 -13.65
CA ALA A 166 9.69 51.59 -12.43
C ALA A 166 10.53 50.57 -11.65
N GLU A 167 11.11 51.03 -10.55
CA GLU A 167 11.75 50.22 -9.53
C GLU A 167 10.67 49.32 -8.89
N ASN A 168 10.65 48.04 -9.25
CA ASN A 168 10.07 47.01 -8.39
C ASN A 168 11.22 46.42 -7.56
N GLY A 169 11.25 46.81 -6.29
CA GLY A 169 12.10 46.20 -5.29
C GLY A 169 11.62 44.78 -4.97
N SER A 170 12.60 43.87 -4.92
CA SER A 170 12.61 42.57 -4.24
C SER A 170 11.46 41.59 -4.52
N GLU A 171 11.58 40.85 -5.63
CA GLU A 171 10.95 39.53 -5.82
C GLU A 171 12.03 38.42 -5.98
N SER A 172 13.27 38.68 -5.57
CA SER A 172 14.44 37.82 -5.86
C SER A 172 14.94 36.98 -4.68
N ALA A 173 14.15 36.78 -3.63
CA ALA A 173 14.59 36.01 -2.44
C ALA A 173 14.08 34.55 -2.41
N ASP A 174 13.27 34.15 -3.39
CA ASP A 174 12.38 32.99 -3.26
C ASP A 174 12.79 31.74 -4.07
N ARG A 175 14.05 31.69 -4.51
CA ARG A 175 14.61 30.53 -5.22
C ARG A 175 15.78 29.96 -4.42
N LEU A 176 15.69 28.70 -4.01
CA LEU A 176 16.81 27.96 -3.42
C LEU A 176 17.86 27.70 -4.51
N GLU A 177 18.83 28.60 -4.66
CA GLU A 177 19.95 28.46 -5.62
C GLU A 177 20.88 27.27 -5.31
N GLU A 178 20.74 26.62 -4.14
CA GLU A 178 21.65 25.56 -3.65
C GLU A 178 20.94 24.31 -3.08
N ALA A 179 19.72 24.03 -3.52
CA ALA A 179 18.96 22.85 -3.10
C ALA A 179 19.28 21.61 -3.96
N ASP A 180 19.65 20.49 -3.31
CA ASP A 180 19.95 19.22 -4.01
C ASP A 180 18.66 18.48 -4.44
N ALA A 181 17.54 18.68 -3.76
CA ALA A 181 16.22 18.14 -4.14
C ALA A 181 15.32 19.21 -4.78
N ALA A 182 14.43 18.78 -5.67
CA ALA A 182 13.50 19.66 -6.37
C ALA A 182 12.48 20.31 -5.41
N LEU A 183 12.11 19.63 -4.32
CA LEU A 183 11.08 20.07 -3.37
C LEU A 183 11.45 19.69 -1.94
N TYR A 184 11.15 20.60 -1.00
CA TYR A 184 11.36 20.40 0.43
C TYR A 184 10.13 20.81 1.23
N LEU A 185 9.69 19.97 2.17
CA LEU A 185 8.52 20.22 3.02
C LEU A 185 8.95 20.54 4.45
N SER A 186 8.30 21.53 5.07
CA SER A 186 8.54 21.92 6.45
C SER A 186 8.29 20.74 7.42
N LEU A 187 9.27 20.43 8.25
CA LEU A 187 9.14 19.42 9.29
C LEU A 187 8.08 19.77 10.33
N SER A 188 7.90 21.06 10.64
CA SER A 188 6.89 21.52 11.60
C SER A 188 5.47 21.33 11.07
N PHE A 189 5.29 21.53 9.76
CA PHE A 189 4.05 21.24 9.06
C PHE A 189 3.79 19.72 9.01
N LEU A 190 4.79 18.93 8.59
CA LEU A 190 4.70 17.46 8.53
C LEU A 190 4.32 16.84 9.87
N SER A 191 4.88 17.35 10.97
CA SER A 191 4.64 16.84 12.33
C SER A 191 3.20 17.03 12.81
N GLN A 192 2.39 17.88 12.15
CA GLN A 192 0.96 18.03 12.47
C GLN A 192 0.09 16.93 11.86
N PHE A 193 0.54 16.33 10.75
CA PHE A 193 -0.26 15.43 9.92
C PHE A 193 0.33 14.03 9.76
N THR A 194 1.50 13.80 10.35
CA THR A 194 2.25 12.55 10.24
C THR A 194 2.63 12.10 11.64
N ASP A 195 2.50 10.79 11.89
CA ASP A 195 2.85 10.20 13.18
C ASP A 195 4.37 10.09 13.36
N ILE A 196 5.00 11.25 13.56
CA ILE A 196 6.45 11.37 13.76
C ILE A 196 6.78 12.11 15.04
N ALA A 197 7.90 11.74 15.66
CA ALA A 197 8.61 12.62 16.59
C ALA A 197 9.92 13.05 15.95
N SER A 198 10.30 14.31 16.13
CA SER A 198 11.53 14.82 15.57
C SER A 198 12.34 15.65 16.57
N VAL A 199 13.66 15.61 16.41
CA VAL A 199 14.61 16.40 17.21
C VAL A 199 15.68 16.95 16.27
N TYR A 200 15.71 18.26 16.09
CA TYR A 200 16.81 18.94 15.41
C TYR A 200 17.86 19.41 16.42
N ASN A 201 19.12 19.04 16.18
CA ASN A 201 20.25 19.48 16.98
C ASN A 201 21.16 20.42 16.14
N PRO A 202 21.21 21.73 16.45
CA PRO A 202 21.99 22.68 15.67
C PRO A 202 23.50 22.53 15.87
N ASP A 203 23.97 22.00 17.02
CA ASP A 203 25.40 21.87 17.30
C ASP A 203 26.06 20.78 16.44
N SER A 204 25.35 19.67 16.26
CA SER A 204 25.76 18.54 15.43
C SER A 204 25.16 18.54 14.03
N ARG A 205 24.25 19.49 13.76
CA ARG A 205 23.58 19.72 12.48
C ARG A 205 22.93 18.45 11.93
N HIS A 206 22.11 17.81 12.76
CA HIS A 206 21.32 16.66 12.35
C HIS A 206 19.88 16.76 12.85
N VAL A 207 18.97 16.15 12.11
CA VAL A 207 17.59 15.92 12.49
C VAL A 207 17.38 14.43 12.70
N PHE A 208 16.91 14.06 13.89
CA PHE A 208 16.40 12.74 14.18
C PHE A 208 14.90 12.71 13.95
N ILE A 209 14.42 11.68 13.26
CA ILE A 209 13.00 11.44 12.95
C ILE A 209 12.67 10.03 13.39
N ARG A 210 11.66 9.90 14.25
CA ARG A 210 11.09 8.63 14.68
C ARG A 210 9.72 8.41 14.05
N THR A 211 9.49 7.22 13.50
CA THR A 211 8.24 6.80 12.84
C THR A 211 7.65 5.50 13.39
N GLN A 212 8.41 4.73 14.19
CA GLN A 212 7.90 3.48 14.78
C GLN A 212 7.77 3.60 16.29
N TRP A 213 6.67 3.02 16.79
CA TRP A 213 6.21 3.08 18.17
C TRP A 213 6.08 1.66 18.74
N GLY A 214 5.78 1.57 20.03
CA GLY A 214 5.59 0.31 20.72
C GLY A 214 6.65 0.01 21.77
N SER A 215 6.72 -1.25 22.19
CA SER A 215 7.64 -1.71 23.24
C SER A 215 9.10 -1.68 22.78
N VAL A 216 9.91 -0.85 23.43
CA VAL A 216 11.37 -0.81 23.26
C VAL A 216 12.08 -1.04 24.59
N LEU A 217 13.36 -1.39 24.56
CA LEU A 217 14.19 -1.37 25.75
C LEU A 217 14.76 0.03 25.94
N THR A 218 14.64 0.58 27.15
CA THR A 218 15.31 1.84 27.54
C THR A 218 16.17 1.63 28.76
N ALA A 219 17.16 2.51 28.95
CA ALA A 219 17.96 2.55 30.17
C ALA A 219 18.34 4.00 30.50
N ASN A 220 18.37 4.35 31.78
CA ASN A 220 18.81 5.66 32.24
C ASN A 220 20.30 5.63 32.58
N ALA A 221 21.00 6.74 32.31
CA ALA A 221 22.38 6.91 32.74
C ALA A 221 22.44 7.15 34.26
N ARG A 222 23.17 6.30 34.99
CA ARG A 222 23.36 6.43 36.45
C ARG A 222 24.14 7.69 36.84
N LYS A 223 24.94 8.21 35.92
CA LYS A 223 25.82 9.38 36.01
C LYS A 223 26.39 9.69 34.63
N GLU A 224 27.20 10.74 34.55
CA GLU A 224 27.93 11.11 33.34
C GLU A 224 28.63 9.90 32.68
N ALA A 225 28.33 9.73 31.40
CA ALA A 225 28.79 8.61 30.59
C ALA A 225 29.06 9.06 29.14
N ALA A 226 30.14 8.55 28.56
CA ALA A 226 30.46 8.82 27.17
C ALA A 226 29.83 7.76 26.26
N VAL A 227 29.07 8.20 25.25
CA VAL A 227 28.63 7.37 24.12
C VAL A 227 29.76 7.36 23.09
N ARG A 228 30.25 6.16 22.78
CA ARG A 228 31.41 5.97 21.90
C ARG A 228 30.99 5.39 20.56
N TYR A 229 31.71 5.73 19.49
CA TYR A 229 31.39 5.23 18.15
C TYR A 229 31.36 3.69 18.07
N GLN A 230 32.27 3.02 18.79
CA GLN A 230 32.39 1.56 18.86
C GLN A 230 32.55 1.10 20.31
N GLY A 231 32.21 -0.16 20.57
CA GLY A 231 32.43 -0.82 21.87
C GLY A 231 33.92 -0.88 22.21
N GLY A 232 34.38 0.03 23.08
CA GLY A 232 35.77 0.05 23.49
C GLY A 232 36.21 1.38 24.08
N ILE A 233 37.02 1.33 25.14
CA ILE A 233 37.50 2.54 25.83
C ILE A 233 38.44 3.40 24.97
N LYS A 234 38.90 2.89 23.83
CA LYS A 234 39.75 3.59 22.86
C LYS A 234 38.99 4.16 21.67
N SER A 235 37.71 3.80 21.53
CA SER A 235 36.84 4.39 20.52
C SER A 235 36.53 5.85 20.87
N PRO A 236 36.53 6.77 19.90
CA PRO A 236 36.22 8.18 20.15
C PRO A 236 34.78 8.36 20.65
N ILE A 237 34.56 9.47 21.37
CA ILE A 237 33.28 9.86 21.94
C ILE A 237 32.47 10.61 20.88
N VAL A 238 31.20 10.22 20.68
CA VAL A 238 30.27 10.83 19.73
C VAL A 238 29.19 11.66 20.42
N ALA A 239 28.81 11.30 21.64
CA ALA A 239 27.87 12.04 22.47
C ALA A 239 28.19 11.80 23.95
N ASP A 240 27.68 12.68 24.81
CA ASP A 240 27.72 12.49 26.27
C ASP A 240 26.30 12.29 26.79
N LEU A 241 26.17 11.48 27.84
CA LEU A 241 24.96 11.32 28.62
C LEU A 241 25.20 11.94 30.00
N PHE A 242 24.22 12.69 30.49
CA PHE A 242 24.15 13.18 31.85
C PHE A 242 23.37 12.21 32.74
N GLN A 243 23.46 12.42 34.05
CA GLN A 243 22.70 11.60 35.00
C GLN A 243 21.20 11.74 34.73
N GLY A 244 20.52 10.60 34.57
CA GLY A 244 19.08 10.54 34.29
C GLY A 244 18.72 10.59 32.82
N ASP A 245 19.66 10.81 31.90
CA ASP A 245 19.38 10.75 30.47
C ASP A 245 18.94 9.33 30.10
N GLN A 246 17.75 9.22 29.50
CA GLN A 246 17.20 7.98 28.98
C GLN A 246 17.65 7.77 27.53
N VAL A 247 18.02 6.53 27.22
CA VAL A 247 18.39 6.10 25.86
C VAL A 247 17.63 4.85 25.47
N CYS A 248 17.40 4.65 24.17
CA CYS A 248 16.92 3.36 23.66
C CYS A 248 18.10 2.38 23.59
N VAL A 249 17.91 1.14 24.04
CA VAL A 249 18.93 0.08 24.02
C VAL A 249 18.72 -0.77 22.78
N LEU A 250 19.69 -0.77 21.88
CA LEU A 250 19.64 -1.50 20.61
C LEU A 250 20.33 -2.88 20.70
N ALA A 251 21.34 -3.01 21.56
CA ALA A 251 22.01 -4.28 21.82
C ALA A 251 22.71 -4.26 23.19
N GLN A 252 22.85 -5.42 23.82
CA GLN A 252 23.55 -5.56 25.09
C GLN A 252 24.67 -6.61 24.99
N GLU A 253 25.87 -6.20 25.38
CA GLU A 253 27.04 -7.05 25.56
C GLU A 253 27.48 -7.05 27.03
N THR A 254 28.40 -7.94 27.41
CA THR A 254 28.85 -8.11 28.80
C THR A 254 29.30 -6.79 29.46
N ASN A 255 29.99 -5.91 28.72
CA ASN A 255 30.57 -4.68 29.27
C ASN A 255 30.08 -3.40 28.58
N TRP A 256 29.33 -3.54 27.48
CA TRP A 256 28.90 -2.44 26.64
C TRP A 256 27.44 -2.59 26.26
N MET A 257 26.76 -1.46 26.10
CA MET A 257 25.41 -1.39 25.58
C MET A 257 25.45 -0.51 24.34
N LYS A 258 24.90 -1.00 23.22
CA LYS A 258 24.63 -0.19 22.04
C LYS A 258 23.34 0.57 22.31
N VAL A 259 23.39 1.89 22.22
CA VAL A 259 22.31 2.78 22.60
C VAL A 259 22.06 3.83 21.52
N GLN A 260 20.83 4.32 21.46
CA GLN A 260 20.42 5.48 20.68
C GLN A 260 20.00 6.60 21.65
N THR A 261 20.64 7.77 21.53
CA THR A 261 20.31 8.95 22.32
C THR A 261 18.95 9.54 21.94
N ARG A 262 18.44 10.49 22.75
CA ARG A 262 17.18 11.19 22.47
C ARG A 262 17.17 11.90 21.11
N ASP A 263 18.32 12.42 20.69
CA ASP A 263 18.52 13.04 19.39
C ASP A 263 19.05 12.04 18.33
N GLY A 264 18.93 10.73 18.54
CA GLY A 264 19.14 9.73 17.49
C GLY A 264 20.59 9.27 17.27
N ILE A 265 21.59 9.80 18.00
CA ILE A 265 22.98 9.33 17.89
C ILE A 265 23.08 7.90 18.40
N ILE A 266 23.58 7.01 17.53
CA ILE A 266 23.84 5.61 17.85
C ILE A 266 25.30 5.41 18.22
N GLY A 267 25.54 4.79 19.36
CA GLY A 267 26.89 4.40 19.80
C GLY A 267 26.86 3.43 20.98
N TRP A 268 27.98 3.34 21.69
CA TRP A 268 28.24 2.36 22.72
C TRP A 268 28.60 3.01 24.05
N VAL A 269 27.89 2.65 25.10
CA VAL A 269 28.11 3.11 26.47
C VAL A 269 28.50 1.93 27.36
N LYS A 270 29.30 2.15 28.42
CA LYS A 270 29.66 1.08 29.36
C LYS A 270 28.43 0.66 30.16
N SER A 271 28.13 -0.64 30.23
CA SER A 271 26.95 -1.15 30.94
C SER A 271 26.92 -0.73 32.42
N ASN A 272 28.08 -0.66 33.08
CA ASN A 272 28.16 -0.22 34.49
C ASN A 272 27.88 1.29 34.73
N ARG A 273 27.63 2.05 33.67
CA ARG A 273 27.17 3.44 33.73
C ARG A 273 25.66 3.58 33.52
N MET A 274 25.00 2.52 33.09
CA MET A 274 23.58 2.50 32.80
C MET A 274 22.83 1.73 33.87
N GLU A 275 21.56 2.08 34.07
CA GLU A 275 20.60 1.24 34.76
C GLU A 275 20.33 -0.04 33.98
N GLU A 276 19.74 -1.04 34.65
CA GLU A 276 19.32 -2.25 33.93
C GLU A 276 18.24 -1.86 32.92
N PRO A 277 18.30 -2.37 31.67
CA PRO A 277 17.27 -2.06 30.69
C PRO A 277 15.88 -2.50 31.17
N GLU A 278 14.91 -1.64 30.90
CA GLU A 278 13.50 -1.94 31.12
C GLU A 278 12.70 -1.76 29.84
N THR A 279 11.61 -2.52 29.70
CA THR A 279 10.68 -2.35 28.59
C THR A 279 9.87 -1.08 28.82
N THR A 280 9.89 -0.17 27.86
CA THR A 280 9.12 1.07 27.83
C THR A 280 8.27 1.08 26.58
N GLU A 281 7.02 1.50 26.73
CA GLU A 281 6.13 1.72 25.60
C GLU A 281 6.34 3.12 25.04
N LEU A 282 6.83 3.21 23.80
CA LEU A 282 6.90 4.47 23.08
C LEU A 282 5.59 4.72 22.35
N LYS A 283 5.12 5.95 22.44
CA LYS A 283 3.97 6.46 21.70
C LYS A 283 4.18 7.94 21.40
N ASN A 284 3.55 8.41 20.34
CA ASN A 284 3.48 9.83 20.04
C ASN A 284 2.28 10.46 20.75
N GLU A 285 2.46 10.95 21.98
CA GLU A 285 1.35 11.53 22.74
C GLU A 285 0.75 12.79 22.10
N GLY A 286 1.49 13.44 21.17
CA GLY A 286 1.05 14.64 20.48
C GLY A 286 0.31 14.39 19.17
N PHE A 287 0.21 13.14 18.72
CA PHE A 287 -0.41 12.78 17.45
C PHE A 287 -1.70 12.00 17.65
N THR A 288 -2.76 12.41 16.96
CA THR A 288 -4.02 11.66 16.87
C THR A 288 -4.16 11.18 15.43
N PRO A 289 -4.18 9.86 15.19
CA PRO A 289 -4.40 9.34 13.85
C PRO A 289 -5.71 9.88 13.25
N ILE A 290 -5.65 10.21 11.96
CA ILE A 290 -6.83 10.58 11.20
C ILE A 290 -7.70 9.32 11.04
N GLU A 291 -8.89 9.34 11.65
CA GLU A 291 -9.90 8.31 11.40
C GLU A 291 -10.69 8.68 10.14
N TYR A 292 -10.70 7.77 9.16
CA TYR A 292 -11.50 7.91 7.96
C TYR A 292 -12.90 7.37 8.26
N PRO A 293 -13.94 8.23 8.24
CA PRO A 293 -15.29 7.75 8.43
C PRO A 293 -15.66 6.86 7.25
N SER A 294 -16.36 5.77 7.53
CA SER A 294 -16.89 4.87 6.50
C SER A 294 -18.39 4.69 6.68
N ILE A 295 -19.09 4.59 5.56
CA ILE A 295 -20.48 4.16 5.50
C ILE A 295 -20.46 2.64 5.47
N SER A 296 -21.02 2.02 6.52
CA SER A 296 -21.17 0.57 6.58
C SER A 296 -22.66 0.22 6.49
N MET A 297 -22.98 -0.83 5.74
CA MET A 297 -24.29 -1.45 5.74
C MET A 297 -24.57 -2.16 7.08
N ASP A 298 -25.84 -2.26 7.47
CA ASP A 298 -26.29 -2.91 8.71
C ASP A 298 -26.03 -4.44 8.75
N GLY A 299 -25.60 -5.02 7.62
CA GLY A 299 -25.25 -6.43 7.48
C GLY A 299 -24.16 -6.61 6.42
N LYS A 300 -23.92 -7.86 6.03
CA LYS A 300 -22.97 -8.14 4.96
C LYS A 300 -23.44 -7.54 3.63
N VAL A 301 -22.51 -6.98 2.88
CA VAL A 301 -22.75 -6.63 1.47
C VAL A 301 -23.00 -7.92 0.70
N ALA A 302 -24.10 -7.97 -0.04
CA ALA A 302 -24.39 -9.02 -1.01
C ALA A 302 -24.66 -8.30 -2.34
N LEU A 303 -23.59 -8.13 -3.11
CA LEU A 303 -23.56 -7.35 -4.33
C LEU A 303 -23.62 -8.26 -5.56
N VAL A 304 -24.34 -7.82 -6.59
CA VAL A 304 -24.24 -8.42 -7.93
C VAL A 304 -24.01 -7.33 -8.98
N TRP A 305 -23.07 -7.56 -9.89
CA TRP A 305 -22.91 -6.67 -11.05
C TRP A 305 -23.95 -6.98 -12.12
N HIS A 306 -24.52 -5.94 -12.71
CA HIS A 306 -25.47 -6.03 -13.80
C HIS A 306 -24.87 -5.40 -15.06
N MET A 307 -24.56 -6.23 -16.05
CA MET A 307 -23.99 -5.77 -17.31
C MET A 307 -25.03 -4.97 -18.10
N VAL A 308 -24.78 -3.67 -18.24
CA VAL A 308 -25.58 -2.70 -19.01
C VAL A 308 -24.67 -2.14 -20.11
N SER A 309 -24.74 -2.72 -21.30
CA SER A 309 -23.90 -2.31 -22.43
C SER A 309 -24.42 -1.04 -23.10
N ASN A 310 -25.73 -0.78 -23.02
CA ASN A 310 -26.37 0.42 -23.54
C ASN A 310 -27.59 0.83 -22.69
N GLN A 311 -28.11 2.04 -22.91
CA GLN A 311 -29.21 2.58 -22.10
C GLN A 311 -30.52 1.75 -22.16
N GLU A 312 -30.78 1.01 -23.24
CA GLU A 312 -31.97 0.17 -23.34
C GLU A 312 -31.90 -1.06 -22.43
N ASP A 313 -30.70 -1.56 -22.12
CA ASP A 313 -30.51 -2.73 -21.26
C ASP A 313 -31.03 -2.49 -19.84
N ASN A 314 -31.14 -1.22 -19.42
CA ASN A 314 -31.77 -0.84 -18.14
C ASN A 314 -33.20 -1.37 -17.99
N LYS A 315 -33.93 -1.54 -19.10
CA LYS A 315 -35.32 -2.05 -19.08
C LYS A 315 -35.41 -3.52 -18.69
N ASN A 316 -34.28 -4.23 -18.67
CA ASN A 316 -34.22 -5.67 -18.38
C ASN A 316 -34.07 -5.97 -16.89
N LEU A 317 -33.98 -4.96 -16.01
CA LEU A 317 -33.77 -5.15 -14.57
C LEU A 317 -34.70 -6.23 -13.98
N ALA A 318 -36.01 -6.06 -14.13
CA ALA A 318 -37.01 -7.00 -13.60
C ALA A 318 -36.76 -8.45 -14.04
N ALA A 319 -36.42 -8.65 -15.31
CA ALA A 319 -36.14 -9.97 -15.87
C ALA A 319 -34.81 -10.53 -15.38
N ALA A 320 -33.77 -9.68 -15.28
CA ALA A 320 -32.44 -10.06 -14.81
C ALA A 320 -32.47 -10.49 -13.33
N THR A 321 -33.30 -9.85 -12.51
CA THR A 321 -33.46 -10.14 -11.07
C THR A 321 -34.52 -11.21 -10.78
N GLU A 322 -35.08 -11.86 -11.79
CA GLU A 322 -36.13 -12.87 -11.59
C GLU A 322 -35.61 -14.05 -10.75
N GLY A 323 -36.23 -14.28 -9.59
CA GLY A 323 -35.85 -15.34 -8.66
C GLY A 323 -34.60 -15.05 -7.82
N MET A 324 -34.06 -13.82 -7.90
CA MET A 324 -32.96 -13.37 -7.05
C MET A 324 -33.42 -13.21 -5.60
N THR A 325 -32.64 -13.75 -4.65
CA THR A 325 -32.89 -13.64 -3.21
C THR A 325 -31.58 -13.36 -2.47
N GLY A 326 -31.67 -12.71 -1.30
CA GLY A 326 -30.51 -12.47 -0.43
C GLY A 326 -29.50 -11.42 -0.89
N ILE A 327 -29.75 -10.76 -2.03
CA ILE A 327 -28.93 -9.66 -2.55
C ILE A 327 -29.50 -8.33 -2.04
N ASN A 328 -28.60 -7.41 -1.65
CA ASN A 328 -28.96 -6.10 -1.11
C ASN A 328 -28.30 -4.93 -1.87
N VAL A 329 -27.38 -5.20 -2.80
CA VAL A 329 -26.75 -4.21 -3.67
C VAL A 329 -26.74 -4.71 -5.11
N ILE A 330 -27.09 -3.83 -6.04
CA ILE A 330 -26.90 -4.06 -7.49
C ILE A 330 -25.96 -3.01 -8.07
N SER A 331 -24.97 -3.45 -8.85
CA SER A 331 -23.95 -2.59 -9.44
C SER A 331 -24.02 -2.60 -10.98
N PRO A 332 -24.76 -1.68 -11.61
CA PRO A 332 -24.85 -1.62 -13.06
C PRO A 332 -23.62 -0.96 -13.69
N THR A 333 -23.12 -1.49 -14.81
CA THR A 333 -21.95 -0.98 -15.58
C THR A 333 -22.27 0.32 -16.33
N TRP A 334 -22.46 1.42 -15.58
CA TRP A 334 -23.11 2.62 -16.08
C TRP A 334 -22.20 3.74 -16.53
N PHE A 335 -21.04 3.87 -15.92
CA PHE A 335 -20.15 4.98 -16.17
C PHE A 335 -18.85 4.48 -16.76
N SER A 336 -18.31 5.22 -17.71
CA SER A 336 -17.03 4.92 -18.35
C SER A 336 -16.26 6.20 -18.55
N LEU A 337 -14.96 6.19 -18.26
CA LEU A 337 -14.09 7.31 -18.60
C LEU A 337 -14.02 7.44 -20.12
N ALA A 338 -14.38 8.61 -20.65
CA ALA A 338 -14.46 8.84 -22.08
C ALA A 338 -13.12 9.31 -22.68
N ASP A 339 -12.37 10.14 -21.95
CA ASP A 339 -11.14 10.78 -22.43
C ASP A 339 -10.18 11.20 -21.30
N ASN A 340 -9.01 11.74 -21.70
CA ASN A 340 -7.93 12.17 -20.81
C ASN A 340 -8.25 13.45 -20.02
N GLU A 341 -9.30 14.18 -20.39
CA GLU A 341 -9.81 15.33 -19.65
C GLU A 341 -10.73 14.92 -18.49
N GLY A 342 -10.97 13.61 -18.31
CA GLY A 342 -11.82 13.06 -17.27
C GLY A 342 -13.31 13.24 -17.55
N ASN A 343 -13.71 13.33 -18.82
CA ASN A 343 -15.13 13.27 -19.17
C ASN A 343 -15.69 11.87 -18.93
N VAL A 344 -16.94 11.78 -18.47
CA VAL A 344 -17.56 10.51 -18.08
C VAL A 344 -18.84 10.28 -18.88
N ASP A 345 -18.84 9.21 -19.67
CA ASP A 345 -20.04 8.71 -20.35
C ASP A 345 -20.99 8.05 -19.34
N SER A 346 -22.29 8.24 -19.53
CA SER A 346 -23.31 7.68 -18.64
C SER A 346 -24.41 6.92 -19.39
N ARG A 347 -24.69 5.71 -18.88
CA ARG A 347 -25.81 4.84 -19.27
C ARG A 347 -26.90 4.77 -18.18
N GLY A 348 -26.81 5.63 -17.16
CA GLY A 348 -27.67 5.59 -15.98
C GLY A 348 -29.14 5.91 -16.25
N SER A 349 -30.03 5.35 -15.42
CA SER A 349 -31.47 5.52 -15.56
C SER A 349 -32.15 5.69 -14.20
N THR A 350 -32.83 6.82 -13.97
CA THR A 350 -33.61 7.05 -12.75
C THR A 350 -34.70 5.99 -12.56
N ALA A 351 -35.34 5.53 -13.66
CA ALA A 351 -36.37 4.49 -13.59
C ALA A 351 -35.80 3.15 -13.09
N TYR A 352 -34.55 2.82 -13.46
CA TYR A 352 -33.85 1.64 -12.95
C TYR A 352 -33.60 1.76 -11.44
N VAL A 353 -33.13 2.93 -11.00
CA VAL A 353 -32.86 3.17 -9.56
C VAL A 353 -34.14 3.08 -8.75
N GLU A 354 -35.22 3.71 -9.19
CA GLU A 354 -36.53 3.63 -8.54
C GLU A 354 -37.04 2.18 -8.45
N GLU A 355 -36.88 1.40 -9.51
CA GLU A 355 -37.28 -0.02 -9.53
C GLU A 355 -36.41 -0.86 -8.58
N ALA A 356 -35.09 -0.68 -8.59
CA ALA A 356 -34.17 -1.36 -7.67
C ALA A 356 -34.47 -1.00 -6.19
N HIS A 357 -34.72 0.28 -5.89
CA HIS A 357 -35.12 0.74 -4.56
C HIS A 357 -36.45 0.11 -4.12
N ASN A 358 -37.43 -0.03 -5.02
CA ASN A 358 -38.69 -0.73 -4.72
C ASN A 358 -38.50 -2.22 -4.44
N MET A 359 -37.42 -2.83 -4.94
CA MET A 359 -37.00 -4.19 -4.61
C MET A 359 -36.17 -4.28 -3.31
N GLY A 360 -35.84 -3.14 -2.68
CA GLY A 360 -35.03 -3.08 -1.47
C GLY A 360 -33.53 -3.17 -1.72
N LEU A 361 -33.07 -2.93 -2.96
CA LEU A 361 -31.67 -2.93 -3.33
C LEU A 361 -31.10 -1.51 -3.25
N GLN A 362 -29.86 -1.37 -2.78
CA GLN A 362 -29.05 -0.18 -3.09
C GLN A 362 -28.50 -0.27 -4.52
N VAL A 363 -28.29 0.89 -5.15
CA VAL A 363 -27.65 0.98 -6.47
C VAL A 363 -26.30 1.65 -6.34
N TRP A 364 -25.24 0.90 -6.61
CA TRP A 364 -23.87 1.43 -6.67
C TRP A 364 -23.44 1.49 -8.13
N GLY A 365 -23.37 2.67 -8.73
CA GLY A 365 -23.06 2.76 -10.16
C GLY A 365 -21.58 2.44 -10.42
N LEU A 366 -21.30 1.42 -11.24
CA LEU A 366 -19.93 1.06 -11.62
C LEU A 366 -19.35 2.06 -12.62
N VAL A 367 -18.07 2.37 -12.43
CA VAL A 367 -17.26 3.26 -13.27
C VAL A 367 -16.05 2.49 -13.78
N ASP A 368 -15.99 2.28 -15.10
CA ASP A 368 -14.88 1.60 -15.78
C ASP A 368 -13.87 2.57 -16.42
N ASP A 369 -12.66 2.05 -16.68
CA ASP A 369 -11.57 2.74 -17.40
C ASP A 369 -11.30 2.14 -18.79
N PHE A 370 -12.31 1.56 -19.45
CA PHE A 370 -12.12 0.67 -20.61
C PHE A 370 -12.22 1.38 -21.98
N SER A 371 -12.34 2.71 -22.00
CA SER A 371 -12.37 3.45 -23.26
C SER A 371 -11.04 3.34 -24.00
N ALA A 372 -11.11 2.95 -25.28
CA ALA A 372 -9.95 2.88 -26.16
C ALA A 372 -9.38 4.28 -26.52
N ASP A 373 -10.12 5.35 -26.23
CA ASP A 373 -9.74 6.74 -26.53
C ASP A 373 -9.00 7.42 -25.36
N MET A 374 -8.70 6.68 -24.28
CA MET A 374 -8.08 7.19 -23.07
C MET A 374 -6.71 6.56 -22.79
N ASP A 375 -5.85 7.35 -22.14
CA ASP A 375 -4.63 6.95 -21.45
C ASP A 375 -4.81 7.27 -19.94
N ASN A 376 -4.93 6.23 -19.13
CA ASN A 376 -5.13 6.35 -17.68
C ASN A 376 -4.05 7.15 -16.99
N SER A 377 -2.78 6.98 -17.39
CA SER A 377 -1.66 7.67 -16.77
C SER A 377 -1.79 9.18 -16.96
N VAL A 378 -2.27 9.62 -18.13
CA VAL A 378 -2.51 11.03 -18.43
C VAL A 378 -3.65 11.59 -17.59
N MET A 379 -4.79 10.91 -17.52
CA MET A 379 -5.95 11.36 -16.73
C MET A 379 -5.60 11.42 -15.24
N LEU A 380 -5.02 10.34 -14.70
CA LEU A 380 -4.69 10.22 -13.29
C LEU A 380 -3.60 11.21 -12.87
N ALA A 381 -2.66 11.58 -13.74
CA ALA A 381 -1.65 12.58 -13.43
C ALA A 381 -2.24 14.00 -13.28
N SER A 382 -3.31 14.33 -14.00
CA SER A 382 -3.89 15.69 -13.97
C SER A 382 -4.94 15.84 -12.88
N THR A 383 -4.66 16.69 -11.88
CA THR A 383 -5.64 17.05 -10.84
C THR A 383 -6.91 17.64 -11.44
N ARG A 384 -6.79 18.40 -12.53
CA ARG A 384 -7.95 18.96 -13.24
C ARG A 384 -8.84 17.85 -13.82
N ALA A 385 -8.25 16.83 -14.44
CA ALA A 385 -8.98 15.71 -15.03
C ALA A 385 -9.62 14.82 -13.95
N ARG A 386 -8.87 14.45 -12.90
CA ARG A 386 -9.39 13.71 -11.74
C ARG A 386 -10.62 14.40 -11.15
N ARG A 387 -10.52 15.70 -10.88
CA ARG A 387 -11.65 16.50 -10.35
C ARG A 387 -12.82 16.61 -11.33
N ASN A 388 -12.56 16.73 -12.64
CA ASN A 388 -13.62 16.75 -13.64
C ASN A 388 -14.43 15.45 -13.62
N CYS A 389 -13.74 14.30 -13.57
CA CYS A 389 -14.36 12.98 -13.43
C CYS A 389 -15.20 12.89 -12.15
N ILE A 390 -14.60 13.20 -10.99
CA ILE A 390 -15.27 13.16 -9.68
C ILE A 390 -16.54 14.01 -9.67
N ASN A 391 -16.47 15.25 -10.18
CA ASN A 391 -17.62 16.16 -10.20
C ASN A 391 -18.78 15.63 -11.06
N GLN A 392 -18.48 15.01 -12.21
CA GLN A 392 -19.49 14.38 -13.06
C GLN A 392 -20.13 13.17 -12.37
N LEU A 393 -19.32 12.28 -11.79
CA LEU A 393 -19.81 11.11 -11.06
C LEU A 393 -20.75 11.50 -9.91
N ILE A 394 -20.37 12.50 -9.11
CA ILE A 394 -21.23 13.02 -8.04
C ILE A 394 -22.50 13.69 -8.59
N GLY A 395 -22.38 14.41 -9.71
CA GLY A 395 -23.53 15.00 -10.41
C GLY A 395 -24.53 13.95 -10.89
N TYR A 396 -24.04 12.87 -11.50
CA TYR A 396 -24.85 11.72 -11.91
C TYR A 396 -25.46 11.02 -10.70
N ALA A 397 -24.68 10.75 -9.66
CA ALA A 397 -25.15 10.10 -8.45
C ALA A 397 -26.34 10.83 -7.81
N LYS A 398 -26.27 12.16 -7.71
CA LYS A 398 -27.38 13.00 -7.23
C LYS A 398 -28.59 12.98 -8.15
N THR A 399 -28.36 13.08 -9.46
CA THR A 399 -29.45 13.15 -10.45
C THR A 399 -30.21 11.84 -10.55
N LEU A 400 -29.49 10.72 -10.42
CA LEU A 400 -30.03 9.37 -10.50
C LEU A 400 -30.53 8.83 -9.14
N ASN A 401 -30.20 9.52 -8.03
CA ASN A 401 -30.49 9.09 -6.66
C ASN A 401 -29.77 7.78 -6.28
N LEU A 402 -28.48 7.68 -6.62
CA LEU A 402 -27.65 6.51 -6.28
C LEU A 402 -27.33 6.45 -4.79
N ASP A 403 -27.11 5.23 -4.30
CA ASP A 403 -26.64 4.98 -2.94
C ASP A 403 -25.11 4.89 -2.86
N GLY A 404 -24.45 4.63 -3.98
CA GLY A 404 -23.00 4.50 -4.03
C GLY A 404 -22.40 4.58 -5.44
N ILE A 405 -21.07 4.55 -5.46
CA ILE A 405 -20.22 4.51 -6.65
C ILE A 405 -19.25 3.33 -6.47
N ASN A 406 -19.10 2.53 -7.51
CA ASN A 406 -18.18 1.40 -7.56
C ASN A 406 -17.10 1.69 -8.60
N ILE A 407 -15.85 1.86 -8.17
CA ILE A 407 -14.72 2.13 -9.06
C ILE A 407 -14.11 0.81 -9.51
N ASP A 408 -14.10 0.59 -10.83
CA ASP A 408 -13.56 -0.60 -11.49
C ASP A 408 -12.50 -0.18 -12.51
N PHE A 409 -11.39 0.36 -12.00
CA PHE A 409 -10.26 0.76 -12.83
C PHE A 409 -9.24 -0.37 -12.88
N GLU A 410 -9.14 -1.03 -14.02
CA GLU A 410 -8.36 -2.25 -14.20
C GLU A 410 -7.01 -1.99 -14.91
N HIS A 411 -6.89 -0.90 -15.67
CA HIS A 411 -5.73 -0.60 -16.50
C HIS A 411 -4.75 0.38 -15.82
N ILE A 412 -4.33 0.06 -14.59
CA ILE A 412 -3.41 0.91 -13.81
C ILE A 412 -1.97 0.45 -14.01
N ASP A 413 -1.10 1.35 -14.51
CA ASP A 413 0.32 1.06 -14.66
C ASP A 413 1.09 1.19 -13.33
N PRO A 414 2.23 0.49 -13.16
CA PRO A 414 3.08 0.64 -11.96
C PRO A 414 3.55 2.07 -11.68
N GLY A 415 3.64 2.91 -12.73
CA GLY A 415 3.96 4.33 -12.64
C GLY A 415 2.86 5.16 -11.97
N ASP A 416 1.61 4.71 -12.07
CA ASP A 416 0.42 5.44 -11.63
C ASP A 416 -0.03 5.10 -10.22
N ARG A 417 0.71 4.25 -9.50
CA ARG A 417 0.33 3.83 -8.14
C ARG A 417 -0.05 4.98 -7.21
N TYR A 418 0.68 6.10 -7.28
CA TYR A 418 0.45 7.25 -6.42
C TYR A 418 -0.72 8.11 -6.93
N THR A 419 -0.82 8.30 -8.24
CA THR A 419 -1.89 9.09 -8.87
C THR A 419 -3.24 8.39 -8.75
N TYR A 420 -3.28 7.06 -8.89
CA TYR A 420 -4.47 6.25 -8.64
C TYR A 420 -4.89 6.29 -7.17
N THR A 421 -3.94 6.11 -6.23
CA THR A 421 -4.26 6.22 -4.80
C THR A 421 -4.81 7.61 -4.45
N GLU A 422 -4.23 8.68 -5.02
CA GLU A 422 -4.72 10.05 -4.81
C GLU A 422 -6.12 10.25 -5.40
N PHE A 423 -6.41 9.73 -6.59
CA PHE A 423 -7.77 9.72 -7.16
C PHE A 423 -8.78 9.10 -6.19
N ILE A 424 -8.48 7.94 -5.62
CA ILE A 424 -9.36 7.27 -4.66
C ILE A 424 -9.53 8.11 -3.38
N ARG A 425 -8.48 8.80 -2.90
CA ARG A 425 -8.60 9.71 -1.75
C ARG A 425 -9.53 10.88 -2.06
N GLU A 426 -9.37 11.55 -3.20
CA GLU A 426 -10.18 12.69 -3.61
C GLU A 426 -11.68 12.31 -3.76
N ILE A 427 -11.97 11.20 -4.46
CA ILE A 427 -13.35 10.74 -4.63
C ILE A 427 -13.98 10.29 -3.31
N SER A 428 -13.20 9.72 -2.38
CA SER A 428 -13.70 9.32 -1.05
C SER A 428 -14.29 10.49 -0.27
N ILE A 429 -13.68 11.68 -0.33
CA ILE A 429 -14.21 12.89 0.30
C ILE A 429 -15.54 13.26 -0.33
N SER A 430 -15.55 13.29 -1.66
CA SER A 430 -16.74 13.66 -2.42
C SER A 430 -17.90 12.70 -2.17
N CYS A 431 -17.67 11.39 -2.13
CA CYS A 431 -18.70 10.40 -1.80
C CYS A 431 -19.26 10.63 -0.40
N ARG A 432 -18.40 10.76 0.61
CA ARG A 432 -18.84 10.93 2.02
C ARG A 432 -19.60 12.24 2.26
N MET A 433 -19.17 13.34 1.64
CA MET A 433 -19.90 14.61 1.68
C MET A 433 -21.32 14.51 1.11
N ASN A 434 -21.57 13.53 0.24
CA ASN A 434 -22.85 13.32 -0.40
C ASN A 434 -23.55 12.04 0.08
N SER A 435 -23.06 11.44 1.17
CA SER A 435 -23.61 10.21 1.76
C SER A 435 -23.70 9.04 0.77
N LEU A 436 -22.74 8.95 -0.15
CA LEU A 436 -22.59 7.87 -1.12
C LEU A 436 -21.59 6.85 -0.58
N VAL A 437 -21.92 5.57 -0.69
CA VAL A 437 -20.96 4.48 -0.47
C VAL A 437 -19.91 4.51 -1.59
N LEU A 438 -18.64 4.36 -1.25
CA LEU A 438 -17.55 4.14 -2.21
C LEU A 438 -17.02 2.72 -2.10
N SER A 439 -17.24 1.91 -3.14
CA SER A 439 -16.53 0.64 -3.32
C SER A 439 -15.46 0.73 -4.40
N VAL A 440 -14.36 -0.02 -4.23
CA VAL A 440 -13.26 -0.06 -5.19
C VAL A 440 -12.92 -1.51 -5.48
N ASP A 441 -12.93 -1.89 -6.75
CA ASP A 441 -12.58 -3.22 -7.21
C ASP A 441 -11.06 -3.34 -7.31
N THR A 442 -10.52 -4.52 -6.97
CA THR A 442 -9.09 -4.80 -7.05
C THR A 442 -8.85 -6.24 -7.44
N TYR A 443 -7.76 -6.46 -8.17
CA TYR A 443 -7.24 -7.80 -8.41
C TYR A 443 -6.72 -8.46 -7.13
N PRO A 444 -6.78 -9.81 -7.07
CA PRO A 444 -6.04 -10.61 -6.13
C PRO A 444 -4.56 -10.22 -6.06
N PRO A 445 -3.96 -10.18 -4.85
CA PRO A 445 -2.61 -9.69 -4.67
C PRO A 445 -1.55 -10.68 -5.19
N TYR A 446 -0.73 -10.21 -6.12
CA TYR A 446 0.42 -10.89 -6.71
C TYR A 446 1.65 -9.97 -6.73
N GLU A 447 2.83 -10.54 -6.97
CA GLU A 447 4.08 -9.76 -7.04
C GLU A 447 4.03 -8.68 -8.13
N PHE A 448 3.49 -9.02 -9.31
CA PHE A 448 3.45 -8.10 -10.45
C PHE A 448 2.50 -6.92 -10.25
N ASN A 449 1.51 -7.03 -9.34
CA ASN A 449 0.55 -5.96 -9.02
C ASN A 449 0.71 -5.42 -7.58
N ALA A 450 1.87 -5.67 -6.95
CA ALA A 450 2.17 -5.24 -5.59
C ALA A 450 2.31 -3.70 -5.46
N TYR A 451 2.39 -2.99 -6.59
CA TYR A 451 2.42 -1.53 -6.61
C TYR A 451 1.08 -0.88 -6.21
N LEU A 452 -0.04 -1.60 -6.28
CA LEU A 452 -1.34 -1.10 -5.84
C LEU A 452 -1.39 -1.02 -4.30
N ASN A 453 -1.55 0.18 -3.75
CA ASN A 453 -1.61 0.40 -2.31
C ASN A 453 -3.00 0.08 -1.73
N ARG A 454 -3.32 -1.22 -1.71
CA ARG A 454 -4.60 -1.74 -1.22
C ARG A 454 -4.92 -1.37 0.24
N PRO A 455 -3.95 -1.37 1.18
CA PRO A 455 -4.23 -0.91 2.55
C PRO A 455 -4.67 0.55 2.61
N GLU A 456 -4.04 1.46 1.85
CA GLU A 456 -4.44 2.86 1.82
C GLU A 456 -5.77 3.05 1.09
N ILE A 457 -6.00 2.37 -0.03
CA ILE A 457 -7.30 2.37 -0.74
C ILE A 457 -8.41 1.93 0.22
N ALA A 458 -8.22 0.81 0.93
CA ALA A 458 -9.16 0.32 1.94
C ALA A 458 -9.33 1.26 3.13
N ALA A 459 -8.31 2.06 3.48
CA ALA A 459 -8.44 3.05 4.54
C ALA A 459 -9.46 4.14 4.15
N VAL A 460 -9.50 4.55 2.88
CA VAL A 460 -10.31 5.68 2.41
C VAL A 460 -11.63 5.31 1.74
N CYS A 461 -11.77 4.11 1.15
CA CYS A 461 -13.05 3.62 0.65
C CYS A 461 -13.89 2.96 1.76
N ASP A 462 -15.17 2.71 1.47
CA ASP A 462 -16.06 1.98 2.38
C ASP A 462 -15.88 0.47 2.22
N TYR A 463 -15.71 0.02 0.97
CA TYR A 463 -15.49 -1.38 0.63
C TYR A 463 -14.38 -1.55 -0.41
N LEU A 464 -13.48 -2.49 -0.15
CA LEU A 464 -12.52 -2.98 -1.15
C LEU A 464 -13.03 -4.34 -1.63
N ILE A 465 -13.29 -4.48 -2.92
CA ILE A 465 -13.85 -5.71 -3.51
C ILE A 465 -12.73 -6.47 -4.22
N ASN A 466 -12.38 -7.65 -3.70
CA ASN A 466 -11.41 -8.54 -4.34
C ASN A 466 -12.10 -9.33 -5.45
N MET A 467 -11.69 -9.10 -6.70
CA MET A 467 -12.13 -9.85 -7.87
C MET A 467 -11.51 -11.25 -7.90
N GLY A 468 -12.03 -12.16 -7.08
CA GLY A 468 -11.51 -13.51 -6.84
C GLY A 468 -11.71 -14.53 -7.97
N TYR A 469 -11.70 -14.06 -9.21
CA TYR A 469 -11.90 -14.86 -10.42
C TYR A 469 -10.85 -14.51 -11.48
N ASP A 470 -10.94 -15.19 -12.62
CA ASP A 470 -9.95 -15.19 -13.69
C ASP A 470 -8.56 -15.68 -13.26
N GLU A 471 -8.51 -16.68 -12.37
CA GLU A 471 -7.29 -17.46 -12.08
C GLU A 471 -6.70 -18.07 -13.38
N HIS A 472 -7.57 -18.59 -14.24
CA HIS A 472 -7.25 -18.97 -15.61
C HIS A 472 -8.26 -18.30 -16.57
N TYR A 473 -7.74 -17.71 -17.64
CA TYR A 473 -8.49 -16.85 -18.58
C TYR A 473 -8.11 -17.16 -20.04
N VAL A 474 -8.74 -16.48 -21.00
CA VAL A 474 -8.40 -16.68 -22.42
C VAL A 474 -6.92 -16.38 -22.68
N GLY A 475 -6.19 -17.36 -23.18
CA GLY A 475 -4.74 -17.22 -23.44
C GLY A 475 -3.82 -17.68 -22.30
N SER A 476 -4.34 -18.22 -21.19
CA SER A 476 -3.50 -18.94 -20.22
C SER A 476 -2.78 -20.13 -20.87
N GLU A 477 -1.55 -20.40 -20.43
CA GLU A 477 -0.71 -21.50 -20.95
C GLU A 477 -1.27 -22.89 -20.60
N THR A 478 -2.16 -22.97 -19.62
CA THR A 478 -2.80 -24.20 -19.16
C THR A 478 -4.29 -24.00 -18.98
N ALA A 479 -5.07 -25.05 -19.25
CA ALA A 479 -6.46 -25.12 -18.84
C ALA A 479 -6.56 -25.17 -17.31
N GLY A 480 -7.61 -24.56 -16.75
CA GLY A 480 -7.80 -24.54 -15.31
C GLY A 480 -9.08 -23.86 -14.87
N SER A 481 -9.27 -23.82 -13.55
CA SER A 481 -10.41 -23.16 -12.92
C SER A 481 -10.34 -21.64 -13.08
N VAL A 482 -11.50 -21.01 -13.24
CA VAL A 482 -11.65 -19.56 -13.18
C VAL A 482 -11.45 -19.04 -11.75
N ALA A 483 -11.81 -19.84 -10.74
CA ALA A 483 -11.75 -19.42 -9.33
C ALA A 483 -11.65 -20.66 -8.43
N SER A 484 -10.49 -21.30 -8.34
CA SER A 484 -10.34 -22.41 -7.39
C SER A 484 -10.47 -21.90 -5.95
N ILE A 485 -10.91 -22.77 -5.03
CA ILE A 485 -11.05 -22.36 -3.61
C ILE A 485 -9.72 -21.90 -3.00
N GLY A 486 -8.60 -22.47 -3.45
CA GLY A 486 -7.26 -22.12 -2.98
C GLY A 486 -6.84 -20.71 -3.44
N TYR A 487 -7.22 -20.33 -4.66
CA TYR A 487 -7.01 -18.99 -5.19
C TYR A 487 -7.76 -17.93 -4.38
N GLU A 488 -9.06 -18.15 -4.15
CA GLU A 488 -9.92 -17.27 -3.37
C GLU A 488 -9.40 -17.10 -1.92
N GLU A 489 -9.13 -18.21 -1.24
CA GLU A 489 -8.65 -18.19 0.15
C GLU A 489 -7.26 -17.54 0.27
N GLY A 490 -6.38 -17.79 -0.70
CA GLY A 490 -5.07 -17.17 -0.77
C GLY A 490 -5.16 -15.65 -0.93
N ALA A 491 -6.03 -15.18 -1.82
CA ALA A 491 -6.27 -13.75 -2.04
C ALA A 491 -6.78 -13.06 -0.76
N ILE A 492 -7.80 -13.63 -0.12
CA ILE A 492 -8.36 -13.13 1.15
C ILE A 492 -7.26 -13.06 2.22
N THR A 493 -6.52 -14.16 2.40
CA THR A 493 -5.47 -14.25 3.43
C THR A 493 -4.40 -13.18 3.21
N ASN A 494 -3.94 -13.01 1.97
CA ASN A 494 -2.91 -12.04 1.65
C ASN A 494 -3.38 -10.59 1.88
N LEU A 495 -4.62 -10.24 1.49
CA LEU A 495 -5.17 -8.91 1.73
C LEU A 495 -5.27 -8.58 3.23
N LEU A 496 -5.73 -9.55 4.04
CA LEU A 496 -5.78 -9.39 5.49
C LEU A 496 -4.38 -9.22 6.10
N LEU A 497 -3.38 -9.99 5.63
CA LEU A 497 -1.99 -9.87 6.07
C LEU A 497 -1.34 -8.53 5.66
N MET A 498 -1.76 -7.94 4.54
CA MET A 498 -1.32 -6.62 4.11
C MET A 498 -1.92 -5.48 4.96
N GLY A 499 -2.94 -5.77 5.78
CA GLY A 499 -3.57 -4.78 6.66
C GLY A 499 -4.92 -4.25 6.15
N VAL A 500 -5.51 -4.87 5.11
CA VAL A 500 -6.89 -4.56 4.70
C VAL A 500 -7.85 -5.01 5.81
N PRO A 501 -8.71 -4.13 6.35
CA PRO A 501 -9.65 -4.51 7.39
C PRO A 501 -10.70 -5.51 6.87
N ALA A 502 -10.90 -6.63 7.59
CA ALA A 502 -11.88 -7.65 7.19
C ALA A 502 -13.30 -7.07 7.02
N ASN A 503 -13.69 -6.13 7.89
CA ASN A 503 -14.99 -5.46 7.84
C ASN A 503 -15.16 -4.47 6.67
N LYS A 504 -14.13 -4.25 5.84
CA LYS A 504 -14.20 -3.52 4.56
C LYS A 504 -13.96 -4.40 3.33
N LEU A 505 -13.42 -5.61 3.52
CA LEU A 505 -13.11 -6.50 2.40
C LEU A 505 -14.36 -7.27 1.95
N VAL A 506 -14.69 -7.17 0.67
CA VAL A 506 -15.74 -7.95 -0.02
C VAL A 506 -15.06 -8.95 -0.94
N SER A 507 -15.49 -10.22 -0.93
CA SER A 507 -14.95 -11.27 -1.80
C SER A 507 -15.86 -11.51 -2.99
N ALA A 508 -15.35 -11.33 -4.20
CA ALA A 508 -16.14 -11.53 -5.42
C ALA A 508 -15.96 -12.93 -6.00
N ILE A 509 -17.06 -13.55 -6.42
CA ILE A 509 -17.09 -14.91 -6.99
C ILE A 509 -17.79 -14.93 -8.36
N PRO A 510 -17.41 -15.85 -9.27
CA PRO A 510 -17.97 -15.88 -10.62
C PRO A 510 -19.22 -16.77 -10.71
N PHE A 511 -20.18 -16.37 -11.56
CA PHE A 511 -21.30 -17.16 -12.07
C PHE A 511 -21.01 -17.70 -13.48
N TYR A 512 -19.76 -17.73 -13.87
CA TYR A 512 -19.29 -18.32 -15.10
C TYR A 512 -18.09 -19.22 -14.82
N THR A 513 -17.80 -20.04 -15.81
CA THR A 513 -16.56 -20.78 -15.93
C THR A 513 -16.08 -20.72 -17.38
N ARG A 514 -15.05 -21.49 -17.72
CA ARG A 514 -14.58 -21.68 -19.08
C ARG A 514 -14.67 -23.15 -19.47
N ILE A 515 -15.09 -23.40 -20.71
CA ILE A 515 -14.79 -24.67 -21.38
C ILE A 515 -13.46 -24.50 -22.12
N TRP A 516 -12.54 -25.42 -21.85
CA TRP A 516 -11.23 -25.46 -22.48
C TRP A 516 -11.22 -26.47 -23.60
N TYR A 517 -10.44 -26.19 -24.64
CA TYR A 517 -10.21 -27.05 -25.79
C TYR A 517 -8.71 -27.18 -26.00
N THR A 518 -8.17 -28.36 -25.73
CA THR A 518 -6.75 -28.68 -25.86
C THR A 518 -6.57 -29.68 -27.00
N SER A 519 -5.78 -29.30 -28.00
CA SER A 519 -5.42 -30.16 -29.13
C SER A 519 -3.92 -30.20 -29.33
N GLN A 520 -3.43 -31.27 -29.97
CA GLN A 520 -2.01 -31.43 -30.29
C GLN A 520 -1.85 -31.70 -31.79
N ASP A 521 -0.95 -30.97 -32.45
CA ASP A 521 -0.63 -31.24 -33.86
C ASP A 521 0.35 -32.43 -34.03
N GLY A 522 0.60 -32.80 -35.28
CA GLY A 522 1.49 -33.91 -35.63
C GLY A 522 2.97 -33.66 -35.30
N ASP A 523 3.36 -32.41 -35.04
CA ASP A 523 4.71 -32.03 -34.61
C ASP A 523 4.84 -31.95 -33.08
N GLY A 524 3.72 -32.16 -32.36
CA GLY A 524 3.66 -32.21 -30.91
C GLY A 524 3.32 -30.87 -30.25
N ASN A 525 3.04 -29.81 -31.01
CA ASN A 525 2.66 -28.51 -30.46
C ASN A 525 1.26 -28.58 -29.85
N ILE A 526 1.10 -28.00 -28.66
CA ILE A 526 -0.17 -27.96 -27.92
C ILE A 526 -0.85 -26.62 -28.22
N TYR A 527 -2.13 -26.68 -28.59
CA TYR A 527 -3.00 -25.52 -28.79
C TYR A 527 -4.12 -25.57 -27.77
N ILE A 528 -4.22 -24.53 -26.95
CA ILE A 528 -5.24 -24.37 -25.93
C ILE A 528 -6.08 -23.15 -26.31
N ASN A 529 -7.39 -23.35 -26.35
CA ASN A 529 -8.37 -22.28 -26.50
C ASN A 529 -9.47 -22.45 -25.44
N SER A 530 -10.25 -21.41 -25.18
CA SER A 530 -11.38 -21.52 -24.27
C SER A 530 -12.50 -20.55 -24.60
N GLU A 531 -13.71 -20.94 -24.16
CA GLU A 531 -14.93 -20.13 -24.26
C GLU A 531 -15.52 -19.94 -22.87
N GLU A 532 -16.04 -18.75 -22.59
CA GLU A 532 -16.80 -18.50 -21.36
C GLU A 532 -18.15 -19.21 -21.41
N LEU A 533 -18.52 -19.85 -20.31
CA LEU A 533 -19.85 -20.45 -20.12
C LEU A 533 -20.45 -19.96 -18.80
N SER A 534 -21.65 -19.38 -18.89
CA SER A 534 -22.51 -19.20 -17.73
C SER A 534 -22.89 -20.54 -17.10
N MET A 535 -23.26 -20.55 -15.82
CA MET A 535 -23.75 -21.76 -15.13
C MET A 535 -24.91 -22.43 -15.89
N ARG A 536 -25.82 -21.63 -16.46
CA ARG A 536 -26.94 -22.14 -17.27
C ARG A 536 -26.44 -22.85 -18.54
N ALA A 537 -25.44 -22.28 -19.20
CA ALA A 537 -24.84 -22.88 -20.40
C ALA A 537 -24.13 -24.20 -20.07
N VAL A 538 -23.38 -24.26 -18.96
CA VAL A 538 -22.76 -25.50 -18.46
C VAL A 538 -23.80 -26.59 -18.26
N ASN A 539 -24.92 -26.28 -17.57
CA ASN A 539 -26.01 -27.23 -17.37
C ASN A 539 -26.62 -27.73 -18.70
N GLY A 540 -26.69 -26.87 -19.71
CA GLY A 540 -27.11 -27.25 -21.07
C GLY A 540 -26.12 -28.20 -21.74
N THR A 541 -24.82 -27.92 -21.63
CA THR A 541 -23.73 -28.75 -22.15
C THR A 541 -23.74 -30.14 -21.52
N LEU A 542 -23.76 -30.23 -20.19
CA LEU A 542 -23.74 -31.52 -19.48
C LEU A 542 -24.90 -32.43 -19.90
N LYS A 543 -26.11 -31.86 -20.02
CA LYS A 543 -27.31 -32.59 -20.47
C LYS A 543 -27.23 -33.01 -21.92
N SER A 544 -26.79 -32.12 -22.82
CA SER A 544 -26.76 -32.38 -24.26
C SER A 544 -25.75 -33.47 -24.63
N TRP A 545 -24.65 -33.54 -23.89
CA TRP A 545 -23.56 -34.50 -24.13
C TRP A 545 -23.59 -35.70 -23.17
N ASN A 546 -24.60 -35.79 -22.29
CA ASN A 546 -24.74 -36.84 -21.28
C ASN A 546 -23.48 -37.04 -20.43
N LEU A 547 -22.88 -35.92 -20.01
CA LEU A 547 -21.66 -35.87 -19.22
C LEU A 547 -21.99 -35.90 -17.73
N THR A 548 -21.21 -36.64 -16.94
CA THR A 548 -21.38 -36.74 -15.47
C THR A 548 -20.11 -36.26 -14.78
N PRO A 549 -20.09 -35.02 -14.26
CA PRO A 549 -18.95 -34.48 -13.54
C PRO A 549 -18.68 -35.24 -12.22
N SER A 550 -17.46 -35.10 -11.73
CA SER A 550 -17.04 -35.60 -10.42
C SER A 550 -16.40 -34.49 -9.59
N TRP A 551 -16.57 -34.52 -8.27
CA TRP A 551 -15.96 -33.56 -7.37
C TRP A 551 -14.43 -33.61 -7.44
N ASP A 552 -13.81 -32.46 -7.72
CA ASP A 552 -12.38 -32.24 -7.59
C ASP A 552 -12.10 -31.53 -6.23
N PRO A 553 -11.57 -32.25 -5.24
CA PRO A 553 -11.32 -31.68 -3.91
C PRO A 553 -10.16 -30.68 -3.89
N VAL A 554 -9.34 -30.58 -4.94
CA VAL A 554 -8.25 -29.60 -5.01
C VAL A 554 -8.80 -28.21 -5.31
N THR A 555 -9.68 -28.13 -6.29
CA THR A 555 -10.32 -26.86 -6.69
C THR A 555 -11.61 -26.58 -5.92
N ALA A 556 -12.16 -27.60 -5.24
CA ALA A 556 -13.48 -27.63 -4.61
C ALA A 556 -14.59 -27.25 -5.59
N GLN A 557 -14.56 -27.92 -6.75
CA GLN A 557 -15.52 -27.76 -7.84
C GLN A 557 -15.86 -29.14 -8.41
N ASN A 558 -17.02 -29.27 -9.03
CA ASN A 558 -17.25 -30.40 -9.92
C ASN A 558 -16.42 -30.21 -11.20
N TYR A 559 -15.75 -31.27 -11.64
CA TYR A 559 -14.86 -31.25 -12.80
C TYR A 559 -15.27 -32.32 -13.81
N ILE A 560 -15.10 -32.01 -15.10
CA ILE A 560 -15.24 -32.99 -16.18
C ILE A 560 -14.24 -32.71 -17.31
N GLY A 561 -13.55 -33.77 -17.74
CA GLY A 561 -12.75 -33.81 -18.95
C GLY A 561 -13.25 -34.90 -19.90
N TRP A 562 -13.32 -34.63 -21.20
CA TRP A 562 -13.69 -35.61 -22.22
C TRP A 562 -13.00 -35.31 -23.56
N TYR A 563 -12.94 -36.29 -24.46
CA TYR A 563 -12.42 -36.08 -25.80
C TYR A 563 -13.57 -35.98 -26.81
N THR A 564 -13.45 -35.08 -27.79
CA THR A 564 -14.29 -35.11 -29.00
C THR A 564 -13.88 -36.26 -29.92
N ASP A 565 -14.71 -36.56 -30.92
CA ASP A 565 -14.42 -37.59 -31.93
C ASP A 565 -13.14 -37.25 -32.74
N GLU A 566 -12.78 -35.97 -32.84
CA GLU A 566 -11.56 -35.46 -33.48
C GLU A 566 -10.33 -35.49 -32.57
N GLY A 567 -10.46 -35.96 -31.32
CA GLY A 567 -9.36 -36.08 -30.37
C GLY A 567 -9.00 -34.79 -29.63
N VAL A 568 -9.88 -33.78 -29.64
CA VAL A 568 -9.71 -32.56 -28.83
C VAL A 568 -10.13 -32.86 -27.39
N LEU A 569 -9.26 -32.56 -26.42
CA LEU A 569 -9.59 -32.63 -25.00
C LEU A 569 -10.42 -31.40 -24.62
N CYS A 570 -11.62 -31.63 -24.11
CA CYS A 570 -12.50 -30.63 -23.54
C CYS A 570 -12.52 -30.73 -22.02
N GLU A 571 -12.37 -29.62 -21.30
CA GLU A 571 -12.33 -29.59 -19.83
C GLU A 571 -13.18 -28.45 -19.27
N ILE A 572 -13.90 -28.71 -18.17
CA ILE A 572 -14.69 -27.71 -17.43
C ILE A 572 -14.50 -27.92 -15.92
N TRP A 573 -14.17 -26.84 -15.20
CA TRP A 573 -14.27 -26.72 -13.75
C TRP A 573 -15.54 -25.94 -13.41
N ILE A 574 -16.54 -26.60 -12.84
CA ILE A 574 -17.91 -26.11 -12.81
C ILE A 574 -18.14 -25.21 -11.59
N GLU A 575 -18.77 -24.06 -11.84
CA GLU A 575 -19.45 -23.30 -10.78
C GLU A 575 -20.87 -23.83 -10.59
N ASP A 576 -21.18 -24.24 -9.37
CA ASP A 576 -22.49 -24.75 -8.98
C ASP A 576 -22.79 -24.43 -7.50
N ALA A 577 -23.91 -24.96 -6.99
CA ALA A 577 -24.31 -24.76 -5.60
C ALA A 577 -23.25 -25.25 -4.60
N ASP A 578 -22.49 -26.30 -4.92
CA ASP A 578 -21.48 -26.84 -4.01
C ASP A 578 -20.22 -25.97 -4.01
N SER A 579 -19.71 -25.57 -5.18
CA SER A 579 -18.54 -24.68 -5.27
C SER A 579 -18.83 -23.30 -4.65
N LEU A 580 -19.98 -22.70 -4.96
CA LEU A 580 -20.35 -21.38 -4.46
C LEU A 580 -20.63 -21.40 -2.96
N ARG A 581 -21.12 -22.53 -2.41
CA ARG A 581 -21.20 -22.72 -0.96
C ARG A 581 -19.82 -22.62 -0.32
N ARG A 582 -18.79 -23.24 -0.90
CA ARG A 582 -17.42 -23.23 -0.35
C ARG A 582 -16.86 -21.81 -0.33
N LYS A 583 -16.99 -21.08 -1.43
CA LYS A 583 -16.43 -19.73 -1.57
C LYS A 583 -17.16 -18.70 -0.72
N SER A 584 -18.50 -18.67 -0.78
CA SER A 584 -19.30 -17.74 0.04
C SER A 584 -19.15 -18.00 1.55
N LEU A 585 -18.84 -19.24 1.97
CA LEU A 585 -18.54 -19.54 3.37
C LEU A 585 -17.25 -18.88 3.86
N LEU A 586 -16.25 -18.65 3.00
CA LEU A 586 -15.02 -17.93 3.36
C LEU A 586 -15.32 -16.52 3.87
N VAL A 587 -16.36 -15.88 3.34
CA VAL A 587 -16.80 -14.53 3.75
C VAL A 587 -17.22 -14.52 5.21
N SER A 588 -18.06 -15.46 5.64
CA SER A 588 -18.51 -15.54 7.03
C SER A 588 -17.41 -16.05 7.96
N ALA A 589 -16.61 -17.04 7.54
CA ALA A 589 -15.53 -17.59 8.34
C ALA A 589 -14.42 -16.57 8.67
N ASN A 590 -14.06 -15.73 7.68
CA ASN A 590 -13.05 -14.69 7.85
C ASN A 590 -13.61 -13.37 8.42
N GLY A 591 -14.92 -13.28 8.64
CA GLY A 591 -15.56 -12.06 9.14
C GLY A 591 -15.50 -10.90 8.14
N LEU A 592 -15.54 -11.22 6.84
CA LEU A 592 -15.48 -10.25 5.75
C LEU A 592 -16.74 -9.39 5.67
N ALA A 593 -16.62 -8.23 5.04
CA ALA A 593 -17.67 -7.26 4.84
C ALA A 593 -18.81 -7.78 3.96
N GLY A 594 -18.52 -8.68 3.02
CA GLY A 594 -19.55 -9.21 2.13
C GLY A 594 -19.05 -10.09 0.99
N CYS A 595 -19.98 -10.42 0.10
CA CYS A 595 -19.74 -11.14 -1.14
C CYS A 595 -20.23 -10.31 -2.33
N ALA A 596 -19.47 -10.31 -3.42
CA ALA A 596 -19.86 -9.74 -4.70
C ALA A 596 -19.89 -10.84 -5.78
N ILE A 597 -20.63 -10.62 -6.86
CA ILE A 597 -20.95 -11.70 -7.81
C ILE A 597 -20.91 -11.18 -9.24
N TRP A 598 -20.01 -11.75 -10.05
CA TRP A 598 -19.92 -11.48 -11.48
C TRP A 598 -20.48 -12.65 -12.32
N ALA A 599 -21.58 -12.51 -13.06
CA ALA A 599 -22.50 -11.38 -13.07
C ALA A 599 -23.95 -11.84 -13.20
N LEU A 600 -24.87 -10.92 -12.92
CA LEU A 600 -26.31 -11.15 -12.99
C LEU A 600 -26.71 -11.62 -14.39
N GLY A 601 -27.53 -12.67 -14.45
CA GLY A 601 -28.01 -13.30 -15.67
C GLY A 601 -27.34 -14.63 -15.97
N PHE A 602 -26.16 -14.91 -15.39
CA PHE A 602 -25.39 -16.12 -15.65
C PHE A 602 -25.76 -17.31 -14.74
N GLN A 603 -26.44 -17.04 -13.63
CA GLN A 603 -26.74 -18.00 -12.59
C GLN A 603 -27.68 -19.14 -12.99
N ASP A 604 -27.59 -20.23 -12.22
CA ASP A 604 -28.72 -21.07 -11.89
C ASP A 604 -29.44 -20.52 -10.65
N ASN A 605 -30.77 -20.36 -10.67
CA ASN A 605 -31.50 -19.69 -9.58
C ASN A 605 -31.40 -20.40 -8.22
N SER A 606 -30.98 -21.66 -8.16
CA SER A 606 -30.79 -22.36 -6.89
C SER A 606 -29.66 -21.79 -6.02
N VAL A 607 -28.71 -21.05 -6.61
CA VAL A 607 -27.50 -20.60 -5.89
C VAL A 607 -27.71 -19.37 -5.03
N TRP A 608 -28.75 -18.57 -5.28
CA TRP A 608 -29.06 -17.40 -4.46
C TRP A 608 -29.27 -17.75 -2.99
N ASN A 609 -30.04 -18.80 -2.72
CA ASN A 609 -30.26 -19.27 -1.35
C ASN A 609 -28.98 -19.82 -0.74
N VAL A 610 -28.14 -20.49 -1.52
CA VAL A 610 -26.85 -21.01 -1.02
C VAL A 610 -25.98 -19.87 -0.50
N ILE A 611 -25.84 -18.79 -1.28
CA ILE A 611 -25.04 -17.63 -0.91
C ILE A 611 -25.69 -16.90 0.27
N SER A 612 -27.00 -16.67 0.23
CA SER A 612 -27.72 -16.03 1.33
C SER A 612 -27.55 -16.79 2.66
N ASP A 613 -27.66 -18.11 2.62
CA ASP A 613 -27.57 -18.95 3.81
C ASP A 613 -26.16 -18.93 4.41
N THR A 614 -25.11 -19.00 3.59
CA THR A 614 -23.71 -18.95 4.07
C THR A 614 -23.35 -17.58 4.62
N LEU A 615 -23.82 -16.49 4.00
CA LEU A 615 -23.61 -15.13 4.49
C LEU A 615 -24.32 -14.86 5.82
N ALA A 616 -25.45 -15.54 6.07
CA ALA A 616 -26.20 -15.41 7.32
C ALA A 616 -25.58 -16.17 8.50
N LEU A 617 -24.62 -17.08 8.25
CA LEU A 617 -24.00 -17.88 9.31
C LEU A 617 -23.19 -17.02 10.29
N PRO A 618 -23.34 -17.23 11.61
CA PRO A 618 -22.41 -16.71 12.59
C PRO A 618 -20.98 -17.16 12.29
N ARG A 619 -20.00 -16.29 12.56
CA ARG A 619 -18.59 -16.56 12.22
C ARG A 619 -18.08 -17.89 12.79
N GLU A 620 -18.39 -18.21 14.05
CA GLU A 620 -17.94 -19.45 14.70
C GLU A 620 -18.49 -20.71 14.02
N GLU A 621 -19.76 -20.66 13.60
CA GLU A 621 -20.40 -21.74 12.86
C GLU A 621 -19.81 -21.87 11.46
N ALA A 622 -19.56 -20.74 10.78
CA ALA A 622 -18.94 -20.71 9.46
C ALA A 622 -17.51 -21.27 9.47
N VAL A 623 -16.70 -20.91 10.48
CA VAL A 623 -15.35 -21.47 10.67
C VAL A 623 -15.42 -22.98 10.86
N THR A 624 -16.30 -23.44 11.76
CA THR A 624 -16.45 -24.88 12.04
C THR A 624 -16.87 -25.66 10.79
N LEU A 625 -17.83 -25.14 10.03
CA LEU A 625 -18.28 -25.76 8.80
C LEU A 625 -17.16 -25.77 7.74
N ASN A 626 -16.42 -24.68 7.59
CA ASN A 626 -15.31 -24.59 6.64
C ASN A 626 -14.22 -25.63 6.96
N GLU A 627 -13.87 -25.81 8.23
CA GLU A 627 -12.90 -26.82 8.66
C GLU A 627 -13.38 -28.26 8.39
N GLN A 628 -14.66 -28.55 8.62
CA GLN A 628 -15.25 -29.86 8.32
C GLN A 628 -15.22 -30.16 6.82
N LEU A 629 -15.59 -29.19 6.01
CA LEU A 629 -15.61 -29.25 4.56
C LEU A 629 -14.20 -29.48 3.98
N LYS A 630 -13.18 -28.75 4.48
CA LYS A 630 -11.77 -29.01 4.13
C LYS A 630 -11.28 -30.39 4.56
N ALA A 631 -11.73 -30.89 5.71
CA ALA A 631 -11.37 -32.23 6.16
C ALA A 631 -11.99 -33.31 5.27
N GLN A 632 -13.20 -33.09 4.74
CA GLN A 632 -13.83 -33.97 3.76
C GLN A 632 -13.03 -33.99 2.45
N ASP A 633 -12.64 -32.83 1.92
CA ASP A 633 -11.86 -32.75 0.68
C ASP A 633 -10.51 -33.48 0.81
N LYS A 634 -9.83 -33.37 1.97
CA LYS A 634 -8.61 -34.14 2.25
C LYS A 634 -8.83 -35.66 2.24
N GLN A 635 -9.98 -36.12 2.75
CA GLN A 635 -10.32 -37.55 2.73
C GLN A 635 -10.65 -38.02 1.30
N GLU A 636 -11.38 -37.21 0.54
CA GLU A 636 -11.71 -37.46 -0.86
C GLU A 636 -10.44 -37.58 -1.71
N MET A 637 -9.51 -36.63 -1.55
CA MET A 637 -8.22 -36.62 -2.23
C MET A 637 -7.40 -37.88 -1.91
N ALA A 638 -7.34 -38.30 -0.64
CA ALA A 638 -6.64 -39.51 -0.24
C ALA A 638 -7.24 -40.78 -0.89
N ARG A 639 -8.57 -40.88 -0.96
CA ARG A 639 -9.25 -42.00 -1.64
C ARG A 639 -8.97 -42.04 -3.14
N SER A 640 -8.93 -40.88 -3.80
CA SER A 640 -8.63 -40.80 -5.24
C SER A 640 -7.21 -41.26 -5.57
N ILE A 641 -6.23 -40.90 -4.72
CA ILE A 641 -4.84 -41.37 -4.85
C ILE A 641 -4.74 -42.88 -4.66
N GLU A 642 -5.40 -43.43 -3.63
CA GLU A 642 -5.45 -44.87 -3.39
C GLU A 642 -6.08 -45.62 -4.58
N ALA A 643 -7.19 -45.10 -5.13
CA ALA A 643 -7.85 -45.68 -6.29
C ALA A 643 -6.92 -45.71 -7.52
N GLN A 644 -6.27 -44.59 -7.87
CA GLN A 644 -5.33 -44.53 -9.01
C GLN A 644 -4.16 -45.49 -8.86
N SER A 645 -3.58 -45.59 -7.66
CA SER A 645 -2.47 -46.52 -7.38
C SER A 645 -2.87 -48.00 -7.53
N SER A 646 -4.14 -48.32 -7.24
CA SER A 646 -4.67 -49.69 -7.39
C SER A 646 -4.86 -50.07 -8.87
N THR A 647 -5.34 -49.14 -9.71
CA THR A 647 -5.53 -49.36 -11.14
C THR A 647 -4.21 -49.52 -11.89
N GLU A 648 -3.20 -48.71 -11.56
CA GLU A 648 -1.85 -48.86 -12.15
C GLU A 648 -1.23 -50.21 -11.82
N SER A 649 -1.44 -50.71 -10.59
CA SER A 649 -0.96 -52.02 -10.16
C SER A 649 -1.65 -53.20 -10.89
N GLU A 650 -2.93 -53.06 -11.26
CA GLU A 650 -3.65 -54.07 -12.05
C GLU A 650 -3.29 -54.04 -13.54
N THR A 651 -3.05 -52.86 -14.12
CA THR A 651 -2.59 -52.75 -15.53
C THR A 651 -1.16 -53.26 -15.75
N ALA A 652 -0.30 -53.21 -14.74
CA ALA A 652 1.05 -53.79 -14.79
C ALA A 652 1.08 -55.34 -14.74
N LEU A 653 -0.07 -55.99 -14.52
CA LEU A 653 -0.19 -57.45 -14.38
C LEU A 653 -0.85 -58.17 -15.57
N LEU A 654 -1.18 -57.46 -16.66
CA LEU A 654 -1.67 -58.10 -17.89
C LEU A 654 -0.48 -58.59 -18.75
N PRO A 655 -0.32 -59.91 -19.00
CA PRO A 655 0.72 -60.41 -19.89
C PRO A 655 0.38 -60.06 -21.35
N ALA A 656 1.39 -59.63 -22.12
CA ALA A 656 1.32 -59.52 -23.56
C ALA A 656 0.89 -60.87 -24.17
N GLY A 657 -0.33 -60.92 -24.70
CA GLY A 657 -0.90 -62.05 -25.43
C GLY A 657 -0.67 -61.90 -26.92
#